data_AF-A0A7V9SL76-F1
#
_entry.id   AF-A0A7V9SL76-F1
#
_cell.length_a   1.000
_cell.length_b   1.000
_cell.length_c   1.000
_cell.angle_alpha   90.00
_cell.angle_beta   90.00
_cell.angle_gamma   90.00
#
_symmetry.space_group_name_H-M   'P 1'
#
loop_
_entity.id
_entity.type
_entity.pdbx_description
1 polymer ?
#
loop_
_entity_poly.entity_id
_entity_poly.type
_entity_poly.pdbx_seq_one_letter_code
_entity_poly.pdbx_strand_id
1 'polypeptide(L)'
;WQIRSVFSSGCAGTFIFAWTDEWWRGGFEIEDWNFGLTDRERTPKLALQTVSKVYQESPFPVVENLPEISVVVCSYNGSQTIRDCMEGLQKVEYPNFEVIVVNDGSTDSLAEIVSQYPVRLINTPNRGLSSARNTGMRAANGEIVAYIDDDAFPDPHWLQYLAHAFTNSTHAGIGGPNISPAGDGIIADSVANAPGGPVHVLLTDEIAEHIPGCNMAFRREALLEVGGCDPVYRTAGDDVDLCWRIQQTGKTIGFHPAAFVWHHCRNSVKMYWRQQKGYGKAEALLEKKWSEKYNGFGHLNWSGRIYGKGLTLPLNSKNDSIFYGIWGTAPFQSIYQPMQDTLSAIPLMPEWYLFIGGLSVISLLGLFWQPLFLAFPLSIALFLVVIVQAGVSASEAIYTTAPKTAFEKLWRWGLTTLLHLMQPLARLYGRLTHGLKPWRIRGITDFSLEFVVPQSRSFSFWSENWKSNEDWVRSTEAKLIELKVHVKRGGEFERWDLEVRSGLLAACQGLFTVEEHGAGKQLIRLCCRMHYSKLGIVLLGVFIALALFAAFDSAFIAATILGVFSLIVGVMIILDTARAVRNFSVAFLAEETIATNTPGEVDTKPANSEPVEHIIVAHGTAASVNFESIGKDTSTVMECTNSSATHKAAG
;
A
#
# COMPACT_ATOMS: atom_id res chain seq x y z
N TRP A 1 6.10 28.49 -17.86
CA TRP A 1 6.39 27.22 -17.18
C TRP A 1 5.21 26.75 -16.32
N GLN A 2 4.61 27.58 -15.46
CA GLN A 2 3.44 27.20 -14.62
C GLN A 2 2.31 26.51 -15.38
N ILE A 3 1.83 27.10 -16.48
CA ILE A 3 0.77 26.49 -17.33
C ILE A 3 1.19 25.09 -17.79
N ARG A 4 2.44 24.94 -18.25
CA ARG A 4 2.99 23.65 -18.69
C ARG A 4 3.03 22.65 -17.54
N SER A 5 3.48 23.08 -16.35
CA SER A 5 3.49 22.26 -15.14
C SER A 5 2.10 21.77 -14.77
N VAL A 6 1.07 22.62 -14.90
CA VAL A 6 -0.31 22.23 -14.59
C VAL A 6 -0.79 21.11 -15.53
N PHE A 7 -0.59 21.25 -16.84
CA PHE A 7 -0.99 20.22 -17.80
C PHE A 7 -0.11 18.97 -17.73
N SER A 8 1.20 19.11 -17.52
CA SER A 8 2.12 17.98 -17.36
C SER A 8 1.80 17.17 -16.11
N SER A 9 1.35 17.81 -15.03
CA SER A 9 0.87 17.11 -13.83
C SER A 9 -0.54 16.51 -14.00
N GLY A 10 -1.15 16.63 -15.18
CA GLY A 10 -2.43 15.99 -15.48
C GLY A 10 -3.67 16.73 -15.00
N CYS A 11 -3.55 18.02 -14.67
CA CYS A 11 -4.72 18.83 -14.33
C CYS A 11 -5.61 19.07 -15.56
N ALA A 12 -6.92 19.07 -15.36
CA ALA A 12 -7.90 19.27 -16.44
C ALA A 12 -7.84 20.67 -17.09
N GLY A 13 -7.20 21.65 -16.43
CA GLY A 13 -7.05 23.00 -16.95
C GLY A 13 -6.40 23.94 -15.97
N THR A 14 -6.17 25.17 -16.41
CA THR A 14 -5.63 26.26 -15.60
C THR A 14 -6.31 27.58 -15.98
N PHE A 15 -6.41 28.48 -15.01
CA PHE A 15 -6.95 29.83 -15.18
C PHE A 15 -5.92 30.82 -14.67
N ILE A 16 -5.72 31.91 -15.41
CA ILE A 16 -4.78 32.97 -15.04
C ILE A 16 -5.60 34.19 -14.62
N PHE A 17 -5.42 34.62 -13.37
CA PHE A 17 -6.01 35.84 -12.83
C PHE A 17 -5.07 37.02 -13.06
N ALA A 18 -5.01 37.54 -14.28
CA ALA A 18 -4.30 38.78 -14.59
C ALA A 18 -4.83 39.38 -15.90
N TRP A 19 -5.85 40.23 -15.80
CA TRP A 19 -6.57 40.68 -17.00
C TRP A 19 -6.10 42.04 -17.54
N THR A 20 -5.62 42.97 -16.72
CA THR A 20 -5.14 44.28 -17.20
C THR A 20 -4.13 44.91 -16.23
N ASP A 21 -3.41 45.94 -16.66
CA ASP A 21 -2.58 46.81 -15.79
C ASP A 21 -3.44 47.81 -14.95
N GLU A 22 -4.78 47.76 -15.03
CA GLU A 22 -5.72 48.57 -14.24
C GLU A 22 -5.87 47.99 -12.82
N TRP A 23 -5.33 48.69 -11.82
CA TRP A 23 -5.36 48.28 -10.41
C TRP A 23 -5.81 49.42 -9.49
N TRP A 24 -6.67 49.09 -8.53
CA TRP A 24 -7.18 50.04 -7.54
C TRP A 24 -7.04 49.46 -6.12
N ARG A 25 -6.39 50.19 -5.22
CA ARG A 25 -6.22 49.77 -3.82
C ARG A 25 -6.31 50.98 -2.89
N GLY A 26 -7.08 50.84 -1.81
CA GLY A 26 -7.16 51.88 -0.77
C GLY A 26 -7.70 53.23 -1.23
N GLY A 27 -8.48 53.27 -2.32
CA GLY A 27 -9.01 54.51 -2.89
C GLY A 27 -8.12 55.18 -3.94
N PHE A 28 -7.00 54.55 -4.31
CA PHE A 28 -6.07 55.07 -5.30
C PHE A 28 -5.87 54.09 -6.46
N GLU A 29 -5.68 54.66 -7.65
CA GLU A 29 -5.16 53.93 -8.80
C GLU A 29 -3.67 53.63 -8.58
N ILE A 30 -3.24 52.42 -8.91
CA ILE A 30 -1.86 51.98 -8.78
C ILE A 30 -1.21 52.08 -10.16
N GLU A 31 -0.38 53.09 -10.39
CA GLU A 31 0.21 53.42 -11.71
C GLU A 31 1.54 52.71 -12.02
N ASP A 32 2.24 52.22 -11.00
CA ASP A 32 3.59 51.64 -11.10
C ASP A 32 3.60 50.13 -11.35
N TRP A 33 2.42 49.50 -11.44
CA TRP A 33 2.25 48.07 -11.64
C TRP A 33 1.89 47.73 -13.10
N ASN A 34 2.78 46.99 -13.78
CA ASN A 34 2.64 46.65 -15.20
C ASN A 34 2.81 45.14 -15.49
N PHE A 35 2.16 44.27 -14.71
CA PHE A 35 2.30 42.81 -14.81
C PHE A 35 1.11 42.08 -15.49
N GLY A 36 0.11 42.80 -16.01
CA GLY A 36 -1.04 42.22 -16.70
C GLY A 36 -0.74 41.62 -18.07
N LEU A 37 -1.70 40.88 -18.63
CA LEU A 37 -1.64 40.34 -19.99
C LEU A 37 -1.97 41.40 -21.06
N THR A 38 -2.73 42.43 -20.69
CA THR A 38 -2.96 43.63 -21.48
C THR A 38 -2.49 44.87 -20.71
N ASP A 39 -2.24 45.96 -21.42
CA ASP A 39 -2.02 47.27 -20.80
C ASP A 39 -3.33 47.87 -20.26
N ARG A 40 -3.27 49.12 -19.77
CA ARG A 40 -4.41 49.86 -19.21
C ARG A 40 -5.49 50.11 -20.25
N GLU A 41 -5.10 50.31 -21.50
CA GLU A 41 -5.98 50.51 -22.65
C GLU A 41 -6.56 49.20 -23.18
N ARG A 42 -6.26 48.06 -22.54
CA ARG A 42 -6.65 46.69 -22.93
C ARG A 42 -6.01 46.22 -24.24
N THR A 43 -4.85 46.74 -24.58
CA THR A 43 -4.03 46.28 -25.71
C THR A 43 -3.21 45.06 -25.30
N PRO A 44 -3.15 44.00 -26.13
CA PRO A 44 -2.32 42.82 -25.88
C PRO A 44 -0.84 43.11 -25.64
N LYS A 45 -0.28 42.62 -24.53
CA LYS A 45 1.16 42.62 -24.25
C LYS A 45 1.81 41.33 -24.76
N LEU A 46 3.15 41.32 -24.85
CA LEU A 46 3.94 40.13 -25.19
C LEU A 46 3.63 38.93 -24.26
N ALA A 47 3.27 39.22 -23.00
CA ALA A 47 2.83 38.21 -22.04
C ALA A 47 1.60 37.44 -22.53
N LEU A 48 0.60 38.12 -23.11
CA LEU A 48 -0.59 37.45 -23.67
C LEU A 48 -0.23 36.53 -24.85
N GLN A 49 0.66 36.97 -25.74
CA GLN A 49 1.12 36.14 -26.85
C GLN A 49 1.85 34.89 -26.35
N THR A 50 2.74 35.06 -25.35
CA THR A 50 3.48 33.96 -24.74
C THR A 50 2.54 32.96 -24.06
N VAL A 51 1.58 33.45 -23.27
CA VAL A 51 0.57 32.61 -22.61
C VAL A 51 -0.29 31.87 -23.64
N SER A 52 -0.77 32.56 -24.67
CA SER A 52 -1.60 31.99 -25.74
C SER A 52 -0.86 30.86 -26.45
N LYS A 53 0.42 31.06 -26.79
CA LYS A 53 1.26 30.04 -27.39
C LYS A 53 1.38 28.80 -26.49
N VAL A 54 1.60 28.98 -25.19
CA VAL A 54 1.71 27.85 -24.26
C VAL A 54 0.39 27.06 -24.14
N TYR A 55 -0.76 27.73 -24.15
CA TYR A 55 -2.05 27.03 -24.17
C TYR A 55 -2.29 26.26 -25.48
N GLN A 56 -1.87 26.81 -26.63
CA GLN A 56 -1.95 26.12 -27.92
C GLN A 56 -1.05 24.88 -27.99
N GLU A 57 0.05 24.87 -27.23
CA GLU A 57 1.00 23.75 -27.13
C GLU A 57 0.69 22.79 -25.95
N SER A 58 -0.43 22.99 -25.24
CA SER A 58 -0.84 22.14 -24.11
C SER A 58 -1.89 21.12 -24.57
N PRO A 59 -2.01 19.93 -23.95
CA PRO A 59 -1.33 19.50 -22.72
C PRO A 59 0.12 19.01 -22.92
N PHE A 60 0.53 18.67 -24.14
CA PHE A 60 1.85 18.12 -24.42
C PHE A 60 2.63 18.98 -25.41
N PRO A 61 3.86 19.40 -25.07
CA PRO A 61 4.74 19.97 -26.08
C PRO A 61 5.07 18.89 -27.13
N VAL A 62 5.43 19.30 -28.34
CA VAL A 62 6.00 18.38 -29.34
C VAL A 62 7.30 17.80 -28.77
N VAL A 63 7.28 16.53 -28.39
CA VAL A 63 8.45 15.81 -27.88
C VAL A 63 9.16 15.16 -29.06
N GLU A 64 10.38 15.59 -29.34
CA GLU A 64 11.28 14.88 -30.25
C GLU A 64 11.78 13.61 -29.54
N ASN A 65 11.71 12.45 -30.20
CA ASN A 65 12.10 11.13 -29.68
C ASN A 65 11.18 10.56 -28.58
N LEU A 66 9.93 10.30 -28.94
CA LEU A 66 9.00 9.54 -28.10
C LEU A 66 9.44 8.06 -27.97
N PRO A 67 9.52 7.50 -26.74
CA PRO A 67 9.93 6.11 -26.54
C PRO A 67 8.95 5.14 -27.20
N GLU A 68 9.44 4.00 -27.69
CA GLU A 68 8.55 2.97 -28.21
C GLU A 68 7.86 2.24 -27.05
N ILE A 69 6.53 2.10 -27.13
CA ILE A 69 5.73 1.44 -26.10
C ILE A 69 5.06 0.18 -26.67
N SER A 70 5.27 -0.97 -26.03
CA SER A 70 4.48 -2.17 -26.32
C SER A 70 3.33 -2.28 -25.32
N VAL A 71 2.09 -2.13 -25.80
CA VAL A 71 0.90 -2.37 -25.00
C VAL A 71 0.58 -3.87 -24.98
N VAL A 72 0.50 -4.46 -23.80
CA VAL A 72 0.24 -5.89 -23.61
C VAL A 72 -1.12 -6.08 -22.93
N VAL A 73 -2.02 -6.78 -23.62
CA VAL A 73 -3.33 -7.17 -23.11
C VAL A 73 -3.34 -8.68 -22.87
N CYS A 74 -3.56 -9.09 -21.62
CA CYS A 74 -3.65 -10.52 -21.26
C CYS A 74 -5.10 -10.89 -21.03
N SER A 75 -5.58 -11.96 -21.67
CA SER A 75 -6.99 -12.34 -21.57
C SER A 75 -7.18 -13.85 -21.47
N TYR A 76 -8.18 -14.25 -20.67
CA TYR A 76 -8.70 -15.61 -20.58
C TYR A 76 -10.22 -15.58 -20.41
N ASN A 77 -10.95 -15.98 -21.45
CA ASN A 77 -12.41 -15.91 -21.54
C ASN A 77 -12.98 -14.48 -21.32
N GLY A 78 -12.33 -13.49 -21.91
CA GLY A 78 -12.65 -12.05 -21.81
C GLY A 78 -13.54 -11.49 -22.93
N SER A 79 -14.25 -12.33 -23.70
CA SER A 79 -15.03 -11.87 -24.87
C SER A 79 -16.11 -10.82 -24.56
N GLN A 80 -16.51 -10.68 -23.30
CA GLN A 80 -17.53 -9.71 -22.88
C GLN A 80 -17.05 -8.26 -22.92
N THR A 81 -15.77 -8.00 -22.70
CA THR A 81 -15.22 -6.64 -22.51
C THR A 81 -14.05 -6.32 -23.45
N ILE A 82 -13.41 -7.33 -24.05
CA ILE A 82 -12.24 -7.13 -24.92
C ILE A 82 -12.51 -6.16 -26.09
N ARG A 83 -13.75 -6.08 -26.57
CA ARG A 83 -14.13 -5.16 -27.67
C ARG A 83 -13.89 -3.71 -27.26
N ASP A 84 -14.34 -3.33 -26.08
CA ASP A 84 -14.19 -1.96 -25.56
C ASP A 84 -12.71 -1.63 -25.34
N CYS A 85 -11.93 -2.61 -24.85
CA CYS A 85 -10.47 -2.50 -24.74
C CYS A 85 -9.82 -2.19 -26.11
N MET A 86 -10.14 -2.99 -27.14
CA MET A 86 -9.57 -2.81 -28.48
C MET A 86 -10.01 -1.49 -29.14
N GLU A 87 -11.28 -1.10 -29.00
CA GLU A 87 -11.80 0.17 -29.50
C GLU A 87 -11.19 1.38 -28.79
N GLY A 88 -10.90 1.27 -27.50
CA GLY A 88 -10.17 2.29 -26.75
C GLY A 88 -8.72 2.43 -27.23
N LEU A 89 -8.03 1.30 -27.46
CA LEU A 89 -6.66 1.30 -27.97
C LEU A 89 -6.53 1.92 -29.37
N GLN A 90 -7.56 1.80 -30.23
CA GLN A 90 -7.58 2.48 -31.53
C GLN A 90 -7.69 4.00 -31.44
N LYS A 91 -8.15 4.53 -30.29
CA LYS A 91 -8.30 5.98 -30.05
C LYS A 91 -7.09 6.59 -29.35
N VAL A 92 -6.08 5.78 -28.99
CA VAL A 92 -4.87 6.28 -28.34
C VAL A 92 -4.11 7.19 -29.31
N GLU A 93 -3.89 8.42 -28.87
CA GLU A 93 -3.15 9.45 -29.60
C GLU A 93 -1.66 9.33 -29.29
N TYR A 94 -1.02 8.28 -29.78
CA TYR A 94 0.42 8.08 -29.63
C TYR A 94 1.01 7.45 -30.88
N PRO A 95 2.08 8.00 -31.48
CA PRO A 95 2.54 7.51 -32.78
C PRO A 95 3.42 6.27 -32.71
N ASN A 96 4.07 5.99 -31.58
CA ASN A 96 5.15 5.00 -31.48
C ASN A 96 4.80 3.83 -30.54
N PHE A 97 3.74 3.08 -30.86
CA PHE A 97 3.35 1.92 -30.07
C PHE A 97 2.88 0.73 -30.90
N GLU A 98 3.02 -0.46 -30.32
CA GLU A 98 2.41 -1.71 -30.80
C GLU A 98 1.44 -2.27 -29.76
N VAL A 99 0.50 -3.10 -30.22
CA VAL A 99 -0.44 -3.81 -29.33
C VAL A 99 -0.25 -5.31 -29.48
N ILE A 100 -0.01 -5.98 -28.35
CA ILE A 100 0.16 -7.43 -28.23
C ILE A 100 -0.95 -7.98 -27.36
N VAL A 101 -1.79 -8.84 -27.92
CA VAL A 101 -2.84 -9.52 -27.17
C VAL A 101 -2.41 -10.97 -26.91
N VAL A 102 -2.32 -11.35 -25.65
CA VAL A 102 -2.00 -12.73 -25.22
C VAL A 102 -3.29 -13.42 -24.81
N ASN A 103 -3.78 -14.30 -25.68
CA ASN A 103 -4.89 -15.20 -25.38
C ASN A 103 -4.36 -16.43 -24.61
N ASP A 104 -4.61 -16.47 -23.29
CA ASP A 104 -4.15 -17.54 -22.39
C ASP A 104 -5.12 -18.73 -22.38
N GLY A 105 -5.43 -19.24 -23.57
CA GLY A 105 -6.19 -20.47 -23.76
C GLY A 105 -7.70 -20.28 -23.61
N SER A 106 -8.23 -19.15 -24.07
CA SER A 106 -9.67 -18.88 -24.06
C SER A 106 -10.44 -19.88 -24.91
N THR A 107 -11.68 -20.13 -24.48
CA THR A 107 -12.64 -21.06 -25.10
C THR A 107 -13.85 -20.33 -25.68
N ASP A 108 -13.95 -19.03 -25.47
CA ASP A 108 -14.98 -18.15 -26.01
C ASP A 108 -14.52 -17.44 -27.30
N SER A 109 -15.32 -16.50 -27.80
CA SER A 109 -15.06 -15.77 -29.05
C SER A 109 -13.92 -14.73 -28.98
N LEU A 110 -13.08 -14.74 -27.94
CA LEU A 110 -12.01 -13.75 -27.75
C LEU A 110 -11.12 -13.60 -28.99
N ALA A 111 -10.57 -14.72 -29.49
CA ALA A 111 -9.64 -14.69 -30.63
C ALA A 111 -10.30 -14.18 -31.91
N GLU A 112 -11.58 -14.50 -32.13
CA GLU A 112 -12.37 -14.01 -33.26
C GLU A 112 -12.54 -12.49 -33.19
N ILE A 113 -12.90 -11.96 -32.02
CA ILE A 113 -13.06 -10.50 -31.82
C ILE A 113 -11.73 -9.79 -32.04
N VAL A 114 -10.65 -10.28 -31.43
CA VAL A 114 -9.32 -9.64 -31.50
C VAL A 114 -8.77 -9.64 -32.93
N SER A 115 -9.06 -10.67 -33.73
CA SER A 115 -8.61 -10.74 -35.14
C SER A 115 -9.15 -9.63 -36.05
N GLN A 116 -10.16 -8.88 -35.60
CA GLN A 116 -10.74 -7.74 -36.32
C GLN A 116 -9.90 -6.45 -36.17
N TYR A 117 -8.91 -6.45 -35.29
CA TYR A 117 -8.11 -5.28 -34.95
C TYR A 117 -6.64 -5.46 -35.40
N PRO A 118 -5.92 -4.36 -35.71
CA PRO A 118 -4.53 -4.41 -36.17
C PRO A 118 -3.56 -4.65 -35.00
N VAL A 119 -3.65 -5.82 -34.38
CA VAL A 119 -2.87 -6.19 -33.18
C VAL A 119 -2.14 -7.51 -33.39
N ARG A 120 -1.09 -7.74 -32.61
CA ARG A 120 -0.38 -9.02 -32.59
C ARG A 120 -1.02 -9.98 -31.60
N LEU A 121 -1.82 -10.92 -32.09
CA LEU A 121 -2.43 -11.97 -31.27
C LEU A 121 -1.46 -13.14 -31.05
N ILE A 122 -1.22 -13.50 -29.79
CA ILE A 122 -0.43 -14.66 -29.36
C ILE A 122 -1.34 -15.61 -28.58
N ASN A 123 -1.46 -16.86 -29.04
CA ASN A 123 -2.23 -17.88 -28.36
C ASN A 123 -1.31 -18.79 -27.53
N THR A 124 -1.67 -19.02 -26.27
CA THR A 124 -0.98 -19.97 -25.39
C THR A 124 -1.97 -20.91 -24.70
N PRO A 125 -1.55 -22.11 -24.25
CA PRO A 125 -2.34 -22.88 -23.29
C PRO A 125 -2.47 -22.09 -21.98
N ASN A 126 -3.59 -22.28 -21.25
CA ASN A 126 -3.86 -21.56 -20.00
C ASN A 126 -2.80 -21.84 -18.92
N ARG A 127 -1.94 -20.85 -18.69
CA ARG A 127 -0.88 -20.89 -17.67
C ARG A 127 -1.06 -19.83 -16.59
N GLY A 128 -2.11 -19.02 -16.67
CA GLY A 128 -2.46 -17.96 -15.72
C GLY A 128 -1.83 -16.61 -16.06
N LEU A 129 -2.34 -15.57 -15.40
CA LEU A 129 -2.08 -14.16 -15.69
C LEU A 129 -0.58 -13.81 -15.78
N SER A 130 0.23 -14.14 -14.76
CA SER A 130 1.68 -13.89 -14.79
C SER A 130 2.38 -14.51 -16.00
N SER A 131 1.98 -15.71 -16.39
CA SER A 131 2.57 -16.40 -17.54
C SER A 131 2.22 -15.69 -18.85
N ALA A 132 0.98 -15.21 -18.97
CA ALA A 132 0.52 -14.43 -20.11
C ALA A 132 1.27 -13.07 -20.19
N ARG A 133 1.39 -12.35 -19.07
CA ARG A 133 2.16 -11.09 -18.97
C ARG A 133 3.60 -11.29 -19.41
N ASN A 134 4.25 -12.36 -18.94
CA ASN A 134 5.60 -12.71 -19.36
C ASN A 134 5.72 -13.09 -20.85
N THR A 135 4.70 -13.73 -21.43
CA THR A 135 4.67 -13.99 -22.88
C THR A 135 4.59 -12.67 -23.66
N GLY A 136 3.74 -11.75 -23.24
CA GLY A 136 3.64 -10.42 -23.86
C GLY A 136 4.94 -9.62 -23.73
N MET A 137 5.52 -9.53 -22.53
CA MET A 137 6.80 -8.89 -22.27
C MET A 137 7.94 -9.41 -23.16
N ARG A 138 8.02 -10.73 -23.39
CA ARG A 138 9.05 -11.32 -24.25
C ARG A 138 8.82 -11.03 -25.73
N ALA A 139 7.58 -10.81 -26.13
CA ALA A 139 7.22 -10.49 -27.50
C ALA A 139 7.31 -8.99 -27.81
N ALA A 140 7.34 -8.14 -26.78
CA ALA A 140 7.44 -6.68 -26.85
C ALA A 140 8.78 -6.19 -27.39
N ASN A 141 8.72 -5.26 -28.34
CA ASN A 141 9.87 -4.55 -28.92
C ASN A 141 10.14 -3.21 -28.24
N GLY A 142 9.12 -2.60 -27.65
CA GLY A 142 9.20 -1.28 -27.04
C GLY A 142 10.14 -1.21 -25.83
N GLU A 143 10.71 -0.03 -25.63
CA GLU A 143 11.52 0.32 -24.46
C GLU A 143 10.68 0.26 -23.17
N ILE A 144 9.38 0.51 -23.29
CA ILE A 144 8.39 0.46 -22.22
C ILE A 144 7.36 -0.63 -22.55
N VAL A 145 7.01 -1.44 -21.56
CA VAL A 145 5.92 -2.41 -21.63
C VAL A 145 4.77 -1.91 -20.77
N ALA A 146 3.65 -1.57 -21.39
CA ALA A 146 2.43 -1.10 -20.71
C ALA A 146 1.39 -2.21 -20.67
N TYR A 147 0.98 -2.63 -19.48
CA TYR A 147 -0.08 -3.62 -19.28
C TYR A 147 -1.43 -2.94 -19.06
N ILE A 148 -2.43 -3.45 -19.77
CA ILE A 148 -3.84 -3.13 -19.56
C ILE A 148 -4.66 -4.42 -19.57
N ASP A 149 -5.63 -4.54 -18.67
CA ASP A 149 -6.49 -5.73 -18.59
C ASP A 149 -7.58 -5.68 -19.68
N ASP A 150 -8.12 -6.85 -20.04
CA ASP A 150 -9.14 -7.01 -21.08
C ASP A 150 -10.53 -6.47 -20.72
N ASP A 151 -10.72 -6.09 -19.45
CA ASP A 151 -11.87 -5.39 -18.92
C ASP A 151 -11.56 -3.90 -18.62
N ALA A 152 -10.54 -3.34 -19.28
CA ALA A 152 -10.24 -1.90 -19.27
C ALA A 152 -9.98 -1.32 -20.66
N PHE A 153 -10.18 -0.01 -20.80
CA PHE A 153 -9.84 0.77 -21.98
C PHE A 153 -9.15 2.10 -21.60
N PRO A 154 -8.15 2.56 -22.37
CA PRO A 154 -7.32 3.71 -21.98
C PRO A 154 -7.92 5.06 -22.40
N ASP A 155 -7.58 6.13 -21.67
CA ASP A 155 -7.72 7.52 -22.15
C ASP A 155 -6.94 7.72 -23.46
N PRO A 156 -7.43 8.54 -24.41
CA PRO A 156 -6.71 8.85 -25.64
C PRO A 156 -5.26 9.32 -25.40
N HIS A 157 -4.99 10.04 -24.32
CA HIS A 157 -3.65 10.55 -23.98
C HIS A 157 -2.88 9.66 -23.02
N TRP A 158 -3.39 8.47 -22.67
CA TRP A 158 -2.80 7.57 -21.69
C TRP A 158 -1.31 7.30 -21.94
N LEU A 159 -0.95 6.92 -23.18
CA LEU A 159 0.44 6.65 -23.55
C LEU A 159 1.30 7.93 -23.60
N GLN A 160 0.73 9.10 -23.93
CA GLN A 160 1.46 10.36 -23.89
C GLN A 160 1.88 10.71 -22.45
N TYR A 161 0.98 10.54 -21.48
CA TYR A 161 1.31 10.78 -20.07
C TYR A 161 2.31 9.77 -19.52
N LEU A 162 2.20 8.48 -19.88
CA LEU A 162 3.21 7.49 -19.51
C LEU A 162 4.58 7.83 -20.10
N ALA A 163 4.65 8.12 -21.41
CA ALA A 163 5.88 8.52 -22.07
C ALA A 163 6.49 9.75 -21.42
N HIS A 164 5.68 10.80 -21.18
CA HIS A 164 6.12 12.01 -20.51
C HIS A 164 6.73 11.72 -19.14
N ALA A 165 6.06 10.89 -18.33
CA ALA A 165 6.53 10.55 -17.01
C ALA A 165 7.83 9.71 -17.03
N PHE A 166 7.99 8.78 -17.98
CA PHE A 166 9.24 8.03 -18.16
C PHE A 166 10.39 8.87 -18.72
N THR A 167 10.12 9.85 -19.58
CA THR A 167 11.16 10.74 -20.11
C THR A 167 11.67 11.71 -19.04
N ASN A 168 10.83 12.10 -18.08
CA ASN A 168 11.17 13.06 -17.03
C ASN A 168 11.54 12.42 -15.68
N SER A 169 11.66 11.09 -15.60
CA SER A 169 12.02 10.39 -14.36
C SER A 169 12.86 9.14 -14.60
N THR A 170 13.52 8.68 -13.55
CA THR A 170 14.26 7.40 -13.53
C THR A 170 13.43 6.25 -12.97
N HIS A 171 12.10 6.43 -12.84
CA HIS A 171 11.22 5.37 -12.36
C HIS A 171 11.30 4.12 -13.23
N ALA A 172 11.28 2.96 -12.58
CA ALA A 172 11.31 1.67 -13.25
C ALA A 172 9.92 1.26 -13.77
N GLY A 173 8.87 1.71 -13.09
CA GLY A 173 7.49 1.56 -13.53
C GLY A 173 6.66 2.77 -13.18
N ILE A 174 5.60 3.02 -13.94
CA ILE A 174 4.66 4.12 -13.78
C ILE A 174 3.25 3.57 -14.01
N GLY A 175 2.33 3.88 -13.11
CA GLY A 175 0.91 3.57 -13.27
C GLY A 175 0.06 4.82 -13.12
N GLY A 176 -1.25 4.64 -13.16
CA GLY A 176 -2.20 5.72 -12.93
C GLY A 176 -3.53 5.21 -12.37
N PRO A 177 -4.56 6.08 -12.31
CA PRO A 177 -5.86 5.71 -11.79
C PRO A 177 -6.59 4.66 -12.61
N ASN A 178 -7.45 3.89 -11.93
CA ASN A 178 -8.39 2.94 -12.53
C ASN A 178 -9.81 3.45 -12.26
N ILE A 179 -10.42 4.08 -13.26
CA ILE A 179 -11.70 4.79 -13.09
C ILE A 179 -12.83 3.88 -13.57
N SER A 180 -13.89 3.73 -12.79
CA SER A 180 -15.06 2.97 -13.25
C SER A 180 -15.82 3.76 -14.33
N PRO A 181 -16.08 3.17 -15.51
CA PRO A 181 -16.83 3.86 -16.55
C PRO A 181 -18.29 4.11 -16.12
N ALA A 182 -18.89 5.14 -16.68
CA ALA A 182 -20.31 5.40 -16.49
C ALA A 182 -21.13 4.43 -17.36
N GLY A 183 -22.27 3.97 -16.85
CA GLY A 183 -23.21 3.15 -17.63
C GLY A 183 -23.04 1.63 -17.53
N ASP A 184 -22.06 1.12 -16.78
CA ASP A 184 -21.84 -0.33 -16.53
C ASP A 184 -22.97 -1.04 -15.76
N GLY A 185 -23.96 -0.28 -15.31
CA GLY A 185 -25.10 -0.77 -14.56
C GLY A 185 -24.93 -0.66 -13.04
N ILE A 186 -26.06 -0.77 -12.35
CA ILE A 186 -26.21 -0.47 -10.92
C ILE A 186 -25.28 -1.34 -10.05
N ILE A 187 -25.11 -2.63 -10.40
CA ILE A 187 -24.30 -3.55 -9.61
C ILE A 187 -22.81 -3.21 -9.74
N ALA A 188 -22.32 -2.95 -10.96
CA ALA A 188 -20.93 -2.59 -11.18
C ALA A 188 -20.57 -1.26 -10.49
N ASP A 189 -21.48 -0.27 -10.53
CA ASP A 189 -21.32 1.01 -9.83
C ASP A 189 -21.31 0.84 -8.29
N SER A 190 -22.13 -0.08 -7.75
CA SER A 190 -22.03 -0.47 -6.33
C SER A 190 -20.73 -1.20 -5.99
N VAL A 191 -20.23 -2.06 -6.88
CA VAL A 191 -18.93 -2.75 -6.71
C VAL A 191 -17.77 -1.76 -6.76
N ALA A 192 -17.83 -0.75 -7.62
CA ALA A 192 -16.86 0.35 -7.67
C ALA A 192 -16.77 1.14 -6.35
N ASN A 193 -17.86 1.16 -5.58
CA ASN A 193 -17.96 1.79 -4.26
C ASN A 193 -17.81 0.79 -3.12
N ALA A 194 -17.44 -0.46 -3.39
CA ALA A 194 -17.19 -1.48 -2.38
C ALA A 194 -15.68 -1.70 -2.17
N PRO A 195 -15.25 -2.20 -1.01
CA PRO A 195 -13.84 -2.41 -0.71
C PRO A 195 -13.21 -3.46 -1.62
N GLY A 196 -11.88 -3.36 -1.77
CA GLY A 196 -11.08 -4.35 -2.46
C GLY A 196 -11.10 -4.25 -3.99
N GLY A 197 -11.31 -3.07 -4.56
CA GLY A 197 -10.99 -2.79 -5.96
C GLY A 197 -9.46 -2.73 -6.20
N PRO A 198 -9.03 -2.74 -7.48
CA PRO A 198 -7.62 -2.56 -7.86
C PRO A 198 -7.22 -1.08 -7.68
N VAL A 199 -6.63 -0.76 -6.54
CA VAL A 199 -6.25 0.62 -6.16
C VAL A 199 -4.76 0.70 -5.92
N HIS A 200 -4.16 1.80 -6.35
CA HIS A 200 -2.74 2.10 -6.15
C HIS A 200 -2.44 2.46 -4.69
N VAL A 201 -1.17 2.32 -4.29
CA VAL A 201 -0.67 2.65 -2.96
C VAL A 201 0.41 3.71 -3.11
N LEU A 202 0.17 4.95 -2.69
CA LEU A 202 1.09 6.07 -2.90
C LEU A 202 1.93 6.38 -1.66
N LEU A 203 3.24 6.52 -1.85
CA LEU A 203 4.18 7.04 -0.87
C LEU A 203 4.19 8.57 -0.87
N THR A 204 4.07 9.16 -2.07
CA THR A 204 3.90 10.60 -2.32
C THR A 204 2.95 10.79 -3.50
N ASP A 205 2.62 12.02 -3.89
CA ASP A 205 1.72 12.28 -5.02
C ASP A 205 2.25 11.74 -6.37
N GLU A 206 3.56 11.49 -6.48
CA GLU A 206 4.22 11.03 -7.70
C GLU A 206 4.91 9.66 -7.55
N ILE A 207 5.04 9.13 -6.33
CA ILE A 207 5.72 7.86 -6.05
C ILE A 207 4.75 6.87 -5.44
N ALA A 208 4.69 5.68 -6.03
CA ALA A 208 3.89 4.56 -5.55
C ALA A 208 4.76 3.48 -4.87
N GLU A 209 4.17 2.80 -3.89
CA GLU A 209 4.63 1.48 -3.46
C GLU A 209 4.06 0.39 -4.37
N HIS A 210 2.84 0.55 -4.87
CA HIS A 210 2.18 -0.42 -5.73
C HIS A 210 1.25 0.27 -6.74
N ILE A 211 1.30 -0.21 -7.98
CA ILE A 211 0.39 0.15 -9.08
C ILE A 211 -0.37 -1.10 -9.54
N PRO A 212 -1.70 -1.05 -9.73
CA PRO A 212 -2.48 -2.25 -10.04
C PRO A 212 -2.21 -2.82 -11.43
N GLY A 213 -2.36 -4.15 -11.55
CA GLY A 213 -2.13 -4.91 -12.79
C GLY A 213 -2.87 -4.42 -14.03
N CYS A 214 -4.04 -3.79 -13.86
CA CYS A 214 -4.88 -3.29 -14.95
C CYS A 214 -4.41 -1.97 -15.57
N ASN A 215 -3.46 -1.27 -14.94
CA ASN A 215 -2.87 -0.02 -15.44
C ASN A 215 -1.46 0.16 -14.86
N MET A 216 -0.51 -0.56 -15.45
CA MET A 216 0.89 -0.50 -15.03
C MET A 216 1.81 -0.57 -16.24
N ALA A 217 2.78 0.33 -16.30
CA ALA A 217 3.82 0.31 -17.31
C ALA A 217 5.19 0.23 -16.67
N PHE A 218 6.14 -0.44 -17.33
CA PHE A 218 7.49 -0.61 -16.83
C PHE A 218 8.51 -0.45 -17.94
N ARG A 219 9.69 0.06 -17.60
CA ARG A 219 10.86 -0.07 -18.46
C ARG A 219 11.10 -1.56 -18.70
N ARG A 220 11.26 -1.96 -19.97
CA ARG A 220 11.45 -3.35 -20.36
C ARG A 220 12.69 -3.95 -19.68
N GLU A 221 13.76 -3.17 -19.54
CA GLU A 221 14.97 -3.58 -18.82
C GLU A 221 14.70 -3.94 -17.35
N ALA A 222 13.85 -3.16 -16.66
CA ALA A 222 13.53 -3.41 -15.25
C ALA A 222 12.72 -4.68 -15.08
N LEU A 223 11.81 -4.98 -16.01
CA LEU A 223 11.09 -6.25 -16.03
C LEU A 223 12.04 -7.44 -16.27
N LEU A 224 12.98 -7.31 -17.21
CA LEU A 224 13.94 -8.36 -17.52
C LEU A 224 14.89 -8.64 -16.35
N GLU A 225 15.37 -7.60 -15.67
CA GLU A 225 16.25 -7.71 -14.51
C GLU A 225 15.63 -8.52 -13.37
N VAL A 226 14.35 -8.29 -13.08
CA VAL A 226 13.64 -9.04 -12.02
C VAL A 226 13.04 -10.37 -12.52
N GLY A 227 13.17 -10.70 -13.81
CA GLY A 227 12.65 -11.94 -14.41
C GLY A 227 11.15 -11.94 -14.72
N GLY A 228 10.50 -10.77 -14.81
CA GLY A 228 9.08 -10.61 -15.11
C GLY A 228 8.15 -10.94 -13.93
N CYS A 229 6.89 -11.29 -14.20
CA CYS A 229 5.90 -11.69 -13.20
C CYS A 229 6.15 -13.12 -12.71
N ASP A 230 5.99 -13.40 -11.42
CA ASP A 230 6.16 -14.76 -10.88
C ASP A 230 4.96 -15.66 -11.29
N PRO A 231 5.19 -16.78 -12.02
CA PRO A 231 4.11 -17.67 -12.50
C PRO A 231 3.26 -18.32 -11.40
N VAL A 232 3.69 -18.28 -10.14
CA VAL A 232 2.86 -18.77 -9.00
C VAL A 232 1.53 -18.03 -8.91
N TYR A 233 1.51 -16.75 -9.32
CA TYR A 233 0.32 -15.90 -9.31
C TYR A 233 -0.47 -16.08 -10.62
N ARG A 234 -1.42 -17.02 -10.61
CA ARG A 234 -2.23 -17.31 -11.79
C ARG A 234 -3.40 -16.35 -12.02
N THR A 235 -3.76 -15.53 -11.02
CA THR A 235 -5.00 -14.72 -11.05
C THR A 235 -4.85 -13.34 -10.44
N ALA A 236 -4.11 -13.20 -9.34
CA ALA A 236 -3.90 -11.92 -8.66
C ALA A 236 -2.67 -11.96 -7.77
N GLY A 237 -2.16 -10.77 -7.39
CA GLY A 237 -1.01 -10.57 -6.50
C GLY A 237 0.33 -10.50 -7.23
N ASP A 238 0.36 -10.71 -8.54
CA ASP A 238 1.56 -10.60 -9.35
C ASP A 238 2.05 -9.16 -9.51
N ASP A 239 1.13 -8.21 -9.57
CA ASP A 239 1.41 -6.78 -9.57
C ASP A 239 2.08 -6.31 -8.27
N VAL A 240 1.55 -6.72 -7.11
CA VAL A 240 2.15 -6.45 -5.79
C VAL A 240 3.56 -7.05 -5.69
N ASP A 241 3.70 -8.32 -6.05
CA ASP A 241 4.99 -9.01 -6.05
C ASP A 241 6.02 -8.36 -6.98
N LEU A 242 5.60 -7.96 -8.19
CA LEU A 242 6.45 -7.33 -9.18
C LEU A 242 6.95 -5.97 -8.69
N CYS A 243 6.07 -5.11 -8.18
CA CYS A 243 6.45 -3.81 -7.61
C CYS A 243 7.47 -3.97 -6.49
N TRP A 244 7.23 -4.89 -5.54
CA TRP A 244 8.17 -5.12 -4.43
C TRP A 244 9.52 -5.67 -4.88
N ARG A 245 9.57 -6.58 -5.86
CA ARG A 245 10.87 -7.05 -6.41
C ARG A 245 11.64 -5.92 -7.09
N ILE A 246 10.97 -5.07 -7.85
CA ILE A 246 11.62 -3.90 -8.48
C ILE A 246 12.13 -2.93 -7.40
N GLN A 247 11.37 -2.69 -6.34
CA GLN A 247 11.82 -1.84 -5.24
C GLN A 247 13.01 -2.43 -4.47
N GLN A 248 13.10 -3.76 -4.35
CA GLN A 248 14.26 -4.42 -3.76
C GLN A 248 15.55 -4.20 -4.55
N THR A 249 15.50 -3.88 -5.85
CA THR A 249 16.69 -3.50 -6.64
C THR A 249 17.09 -2.03 -6.43
N GLY A 250 16.45 -1.31 -5.50
CA GLY A 250 16.70 0.11 -5.24
C GLY A 250 16.00 1.06 -6.20
N LYS A 251 15.14 0.56 -7.10
CA LYS A 251 14.40 1.38 -8.07
C LYS A 251 13.05 1.83 -7.51
N THR A 252 12.50 2.89 -8.09
CA THR A 252 11.23 3.48 -7.65
C THR A 252 10.10 3.24 -8.65
N ILE A 253 8.87 3.19 -8.14
CA ILE A 253 7.64 3.14 -8.95
C ILE A 253 7.00 4.52 -8.90
N GLY A 254 6.77 5.11 -10.07
CA GLY A 254 6.08 6.39 -10.23
C GLY A 254 4.57 6.24 -10.34
N PHE A 255 3.88 7.35 -10.19
CA PHE A 255 2.44 7.47 -10.38
C PHE A 255 2.14 8.74 -11.16
N HIS A 256 1.27 8.63 -12.17
CA HIS A 256 0.84 9.78 -12.95
C HIS A 256 -0.70 9.88 -12.96
N PRO A 257 -1.30 10.94 -12.38
CA PRO A 257 -2.75 11.00 -12.17
C PRO A 257 -3.56 11.09 -13.47
N ALA A 258 -2.99 11.60 -14.55
CA ALA A 258 -3.66 11.62 -15.86
C ALA A 258 -3.36 10.40 -16.75
N ALA A 259 -2.49 9.47 -16.33
CA ALA A 259 -2.28 8.21 -17.05
C ALA A 259 -3.32 7.17 -16.63
N PHE A 260 -4.61 7.52 -16.75
CA PHE A 260 -5.70 6.69 -16.25
C PHE A 260 -6.29 5.77 -17.33
N VAL A 261 -6.97 4.72 -16.87
CA VAL A 261 -7.81 3.85 -17.70
C VAL A 261 -9.22 3.80 -17.13
N TRP A 262 -10.19 3.53 -17.98
CA TRP A 262 -11.51 3.10 -17.53
C TRP A 262 -11.52 1.59 -17.35
N HIS A 263 -11.88 1.10 -16.16
CA HIS A 263 -11.84 -0.31 -15.81
C HIS A 263 -13.21 -0.79 -15.33
N HIS A 264 -13.80 -1.73 -16.08
CA HIS A 264 -15.11 -2.29 -15.79
C HIS A 264 -15.12 -3.03 -14.46
N CYS A 265 -16.13 -2.73 -13.65
CA CYS A 265 -16.31 -3.41 -12.37
C CYS A 265 -17.14 -4.69 -12.54
N ARG A 266 -16.99 -5.62 -11.60
CA ARG A 266 -17.74 -6.88 -11.66
C ARG A 266 -19.26 -6.61 -11.60
N ASN A 267 -20.00 -7.07 -12.60
CA ASN A 267 -21.44 -6.81 -12.72
C ASN A 267 -22.35 -7.74 -11.89
N SER A 268 -21.79 -8.60 -11.03
CA SER A 268 -22.57 -9.46 -10.13
C SER A 268 -21.89 -9.70 -8.78
N VAL A 269 -22.72 -9.86 -7.74
CA VAL A 269 -22.27 -10.17 -6.37
C VAL A 269 -21.46 -11.48 -6.33
N LYS A 270 -21.83 -12.47 -7.15
CA LYS A 270 -21.09 -13.75 -7.24
C LYS A 270 -19.69 -13.56 -7.82
N MET A 271 -19.53 -12.72 -8.85
CA MET A 271 -18.22 -12.41 -9.40
C MET A 271 -17.36 -11.60 -8.43
N TYR A 272 -17.96 -10.63 -7.74
CA TYR A 272 -17.28 -9.90 -6.66
C TYR A 272 -16.78 -10.84 -5.56
N TRP A 273 -17.63 -11.75 -5.06
CA TRP A 273 -17.22 -12.75 -4.07
C TRP A 273 -16.04 -13.61 -4.54
N ARG A 274 -16.07 -14.08 -5.79
CA ARG A 274 -14.98 -14.87 -6.39
C ARG A 274 -13.68 -14.06 -6.48
N GLN A 275 -13.77 -12.79 -6.87
CA GLN A 275 -12.63 -11.87 -6.93
C GLN A 275 -12.01 -11.67 -5.55
N GLN A 276 -12.81 -11.32 -4.53
CA GLN A 276 -12.30 -11.11 -3.17
C GLN A 276 -11.72 -12.39 -2.55
N LYS A 277 -12.31 -13.55 -2.82
CA LYS A 277 -11.71 -14.85 -2.47
C LYS A 277 -10.36 -15.06 -3.17
N GLY A 278 -10.25 -14.67 -4.44
CA GLY A 278 -9.01 -14.68 -5.21
C GLY A 278 -7.93 -13.79 -4.60
N TYR A 279 -8.29 -12.59 -4.14
CA TYR A 279 -7.39 -11.71 -3.40
C TYR A 279 -6.96 -12.29 -2.06
N GLY A 280 -7.84 -12.92 -1.30
CA GLY A 280 -7.44 -13.62 -0.07
C GLY A 280 -6.46 -14.78 -0.33
N LYS A 281 -6.59 -15.48 -1.47
CA LYS A 281 -5.60 -16.46 -1.93
C LYS A 281 -4.26 -15.78 -2.27
N ALA A 282 -4.30 -14.66 -2.99
CA ALA A 282 -3.10 -13.91 -3.36
C ALA A 282 -2.34 -13.40 -2.13
N GLU A 283 -3.05 -12.87 -1.13
CA GLU A 283 -2.49 -12.46 0.16
C GLU A 283 -1.76 -13.63 0.85
N ALA A 284 -2.33 -14.84 0.81
CA ALA A 284 -1.69 -16.04 1.38
C ALA A 284 -0.44 -16.52 0.61
N LEU A 285 -0.33 -16.22 -0.69
CA LEU A 285 0.85 -16.51 -1.48
C LEU A 285 1.93 -15.44 -1.27
N LEU A 286 1.52 -14.18 -1.29
CA LEU A 286 2.39 -13.02 -1.02
C LEU A 286 3.00 -13.12 0.38
N GLU A 287 2.22 -13.45 1.41
CA GLU A 287 2.76 -13.57 2.78
C GLU A 287 3.83 -14.65 2.92
N LYS A 288 3.76 -15.73 2.12
CA LYS A 288 4.80 -16.79 2.11
C LYS A 288 6.12 -16.35 1.49
N LYS A 289 6.09 -15.33 0.64
CA LYS A 289 7.25 -14.80 -0.08
C LYS A 289 7.78 -13.52 0.57
N TRP A 290 6.89 -12.70 1.13
CA TRP A 290 7.12 -11.35 1.64
C TRP A 290 6.66 -11.23 3.10
N SER A 291 7.12 -12.11 3.97
CA SER A 291 6.61 -12.21 5.36
C SER A 291 6.82 -10.93 6.19
N GLU A 292 7.85 -10.16 5.84
CA GLU A 292 8.21 -8.85 6.41
C GLU A 292 7.26 -7.73 6.00
N LYS A 293 6.55 -7.88 4.87
CA LYS A 293 5.48 -6.96 4.43
C LYS A 293 4.15 -7.22 5.15
N TYR A 294 4.10 -8.19 6.06
CA TYR A 294 2.89 -8.58 6.78
C TYR A 294 3.08 -8.49 8.30
N ASN A 295 2.06 -7.99 9.00
CA ASN A 295 2.08 -7.96 10.46
C ASN A 295 1.83 -9.35 11.10
N GLY A 296 1.88 -9.43 12.43
CA GLY A 296 1.64 -10.67 13.19
C GLY A 296 0.29 -11.32 12.92
N PHE A 297 -0.76 -10.53 12.68
CA PHE A 297 -2.10 -11.02 12.32
C PHE A 297 -2.19 -11.50 10.87
N GLY A 298 -1.18 -11.21 10.04
CA GLY A 298 -1.16 -11.58 8.62
C GLY A 298 -1.89 -10.59 7.73
N HIS A 299 -1.93 -9.32 8.11
CA HIS A 299 -2.34 -8.23 7.24
C HIS A 299 -1.12 -7.61 6.59
N LEU A 300 -1.30 -7.24 5.33
CA LEU A 300 -0.36 -6.45 4.56
C LEU A 300 -0.15 -5.09 5.24
N ASN A 301 1.11 -4.70 5.40
CA ASN A 301 1.51 -3.41 5.93
C ASN A 301 2.05 -2.55 4.78
N TRP A 302 1.20 -1.67 4.26
CA TRP A 302 1.61 -0.68 3.27
C TRP A 302 2.36 0.46 3.94
N SER A 303 3.48 0.87 3.35
CA SER A 303 4.18 2.10 3.71
C SER A 303 3.45 3.32 3.15
N GLY A 304 2.76 3.16 2.01
CA GLY A 304 1.97 4.21 1.38
C GLY A 304 0.49 4.25 1.81
N ARG A 305 -0.25 5.19 1.22
CA ARG A 305 -1.70 5.39 1.41
C ARG A 305 -2.47 4.87 0.20
N ILE A 306 -3.63 4.28 0.46
CA ILE A 306 -4.55 3.83 -0.59
C ILE A 306 -5.52 4.98 -0.89
N TYR A 307 -5.62 5.39 -2.15
CA TYR A 307 -6.55 6.43 -2.60
C TYR A 307 -7.57 5.83 -3.57
N GLY A 308 -8.83 5.70 -3.14
CA GLY A 308 -9.86 5.13 -4.01
C GLY A 308 -11.25 5.12 -3.38
N LYS A 309 -12.25 4.81 -4.20
CA LYS A 309 -13.62 4.58 -3.75
C LYS A 309 -13.73 3.29 -2.95
N GLY A 310 -14.74 3.21 -2.09
CA GLY A 310 -15.07 1.99 -1.34
C GLY A 310 -14.11 1.64 -0.20
N LEU A 311 -13.25 2.58 0.23
CA LEU A 311 -12.50 2.41 1.47
C LEU A 311 -13.47 2.33 2.65
N THR A 312 -13.28 1.32 3.49
CA THR A 312 -14.14 1.18 4.68
C THR A 312 -13.70 2.18 5.74
N LEU A 313 -14.61 3.06 6.14
CA LEU A 313 -14.33 4.17 7.04
C LEU A 313 -14.41 3.69 8.50
N PRO A 314 -13.48 4.11 9.38
CA PRO A 314 -13.67 3.92 10.80
C PRO A 314 -14.88 4.72 11.30
N LEU A 315 -15.58 4.23 12.33
CA LEU A 315 -16.75 4.93 12.88
C LEU A 315 -16.44 6.34 13.39
N ASN A 316 -15.19 6.59 13.78
CA ASN A 316 -14.70 7.89 14.24
C ASN A 316 -13.97 8.70 13.14
N SER A 317 -14.08 8.33 11.86
CA SER A 317 -13.31 8.93 10.75
C SER A 317 -13.65 10.39 10.42
N LYS A 318 -14.64 11.00 11.08
CA LYS A 318 -15.14 12.34 10.73
C LYS A 318 -14.22 13.50 11.12
N ASN A 319 -13.07 13.24 11.73
CA ASN A 319 -12.12 14.27 12.11
C ASN A 319 -11.10 14.50 11.00
N ASP A 320 -11.54 15.14 9.92
CA ASP A 320 -10.64 15.72 8.93
C ASP A 320 -9.86 16.87 9.59
N SER A 321 -8.53 16.80 9.52
CA SER A 321 -7.67 17.86 10.02
C SER A 321 -7.27 18.79 8.87
N ILE A 322 -7.63 20.06 8.98
CA ILE A 322 -7.20 21.10 8.05
C ILE A 322 -5.92 21.73 8.62
N PHE A 323 -4.81 21.58 7.91
CA PHE A 323 -3.55 22.21 8.30
C PHE A 323 -3.52 23.65 7.78
N TYR A 324 -3.49 24.61 8.69
CA TYR A 324 -3.50 26.04 8.34
C TYR A 324 -2.08 26.63 8.19
N GLY A 325 -1.03 25.92 8.62
CA GLY A 325 0.31 26.51 8.76
C GLY A 325 0.34 27.60 9.85
N ILE A 326 1.53 28.12 10.15
CA ILE A 326 1.65 29.25 11.09
C ILE A 326 0.97 30.46 10.42
N TRP A 327 0.02 31.09 11.11
CA TRP A 327 -0.77 32.24 10.61
C TRP A 327 -1.70 31.98 9.41
N GLY A 328 -2.06 30.74 9.08
CA GLY A 328 -2.92 30.49 7.92
C GLY A 328 -2.19 30.56 6.57
N THR A 329 -0.85 30.53 6.60
CA THR A 329 0.02 30.73 5.42
C THR A 329 0.27 29.47 4.60
N ALA A 330 -0.32 28.33 4.98
CA ALA A 330 -0.23 27.14 4.13
C ALA A 330 -0.79 27.47 2.74
N PRO A 331 -0.01 27.25 1.65
CA PRO A 331 -0.41 27.64 0.29
C PRO A 331 -1.70 26.95 -0.18
N PHE A 332 -2.12 25.88 0.50
CA PHE A 332 -3.39 25.19 0.32
C PHE A 332 -3.85 24.56 1.65
N GLN A 333 -5.13 24.75 2.00
CA GLN A 333 -5.78 24.01 3.07
C GLN A 333 -5.90 22.54 2.65
N SER A 334 -5.01 21.70 3.14
CA SER A 334 -5.08 20.25 2.90
C SER A 334 -5.93 19.60 3.97
N ILE A 335 -6.92 18.82 3.54
CA ILE A 335 -7.64 17.89 4.40
C ILE A 335 -6.78 16.63 4.53
N TYR A 336 -6.11 16.48 5.67
CA TYR A 336 -5.45 15.23 6.00
C TYR A 336 -6.34 14.40 6.91
N GLN A 337 -6.59 13.15 6.50
CA GLN A 337 -7.08 12.15 7.42
C GLN A 337 -5.94 11.66 8.31
N PRO A 338 -6.11 11.66 9.64
CA PRO A 338 -5.13 11.09 10.55
C PRO A 338 -4.96 9.60 10.25
N MET A 339 -3.76 9.07 10.53
CA MET A 339 -3.49 7.63 10.40
C MET A 339 -4.51 6.86 11.26
N GLN A 340 -5.10 5.80 10.69
CA GLN A 340 -6.15 5.04 11.38
C GLN A 340 -5.62 4.50 12.71
N ASP A 341 -6.35 4.78 13.80
CA ASP A 341 -6.06 4.20 15.11
C ASP A 341 -6.28 2.67 15.05
N THR A 342 -5.41 1.93 15.73
CA THR A 342 -5.42 0.46 15.75
C THR A 342 -6.77 -0.08 16.19
N LEU A 343 -7.41 0.54 17.18
CA LEU A 343 -8.74 0.12 17.67
C LEU A 343 -9.84 0.31 16.64
N SER A 344 -9.75 1.37 15.84
CA SER A 344 -10.75 1.70 14.81
C SER A 344 -10.67 0.79 13.59
N ALA A 345 -9.52 0.15 13.37
CA ALA A 345 -9.29 -0.80 12.28
C ALA A 345 -9.71 -2.24 12.63
N ILE A 346 -9.88 -2.57 13.92
CA ILE A 346 -10.21 -3.94 14.36
C ILE A 346 -11.48 -4.49 13.70
N PRO A 347 -12.62 -3.76 13.65
CA PRO A 347 -13.83 -4.31 13.04
C PRO A 347 -13.74 -4.51 11.52
N LEU A 348 -12.71 -3.93 10.88
CA LEU A 348 -12.41 -4.06 9.46
C LEU A 348 -11.60 -5.32 9.13
N MET A 349 -11.04 -5.97 10.14
CA MET A 349 -10.21 -7.16 9.95
C MET A 349 -11.08 -8.37 9.60
N PRO A 350 -10.74 -9.18 8.58
CA PRO A 350 -11.42 -10.43 8.29
C PRO A 350 -11.53 -11.36 9.52
N GLU A 351 -10.51 -11.37 10.37
CA GLU A 351 -10.41 -12.12 11.62
C GLU A 351 -11.46 -11.75 12.65
N TRP A 352 -12.02 -10.54 12.58
CA TRP A 352 -13.06 -10.09 13.49
C TRP A 352 -14.31 -10.97 13.41
N TYR A 353 -14.60 -11.52 12.23
CA TYR A 353 -15.67 -12.50 12.05
C TYR A 353 -15.40 -13.82 12.78
N LEU A 354 -14.13 -14.26 12.86
CA LEU A 354 -13.76 -15.43 13.66
C LEU A 354 -13.90 -15.15 15.15
N PHE A 355 -13.57 -13.93 15.58
CA PHE A 355 -13.74 -13.53 16.97
C PHE A 355 -15.22 -13.49 17.37
N ILE A 356 -16.08 -12.87 16.56
CA ILE A 356 -17.53 -12.85 16.77
C ILE A 356 -18.09 -14.28 16.80
N GLY A 357 -17.73 -15.11 15.81
CA GLY A 357 -18.15 -16.51 15.77
C GLY A 357 -17.68 -17.31 16.98
N GLY A 358 -16.45 -17.06 17.45
CA GLY A 358 -15.89 -17.65 18.66
C GLY A 358 -16.70 -17.30 19.92
N LEU A 359 -17.13 -16.04 20.07
CA LEU A 359 -18.02 -15.61 21.17
C LEU A 359 -19.37 -16.32 21.10
N SER A 360 -19.95 -16.47 19.91
CA SER A 360 -21.19 -17.22 19.73
C SER A 360 -21.02 -18.70 20.12
N VAL A 361 -19.88 -19.33 19.80
CA VAL A 361 -19.57 -20.70 20.23
C VAL A 361 -19.38 -20.78 21.75
N ILE A 362 -18.66 -19.84 22.37
CA ILE A 362 -18.48 -19.77 23.83
C ILE A 362 -19.83 -19.63 24.53
N SER A 363 -20.80 -18.90 23.94
CA SER A 363 -22.13 -18.74 24.53
C SER A 363 -22.90 -20.06 24.67
N LEU A 364 -22.58 -21.09 23.87
CA LEU A 364 -23.18 -22.43 24.01
C LEU A 364 -22.77 -23.12 25.31
N LEU A 365 -21.61 -22.75 25.89
CA LEU A 365 -21.23 -23.20 27.23
C LEU A 365 -22.13 -22.59 28.33
N GLY A 366 -22.97 -21.61 27.98
CA GLY A 366 -24.07 -21.11 28.81
C GLY A 366 -25.02 -22.21 29.28
N LEU A 367 -25.14 -23.30 28.51
CA LEU A 367 -25.91 -24.50 28.90
C LEU A 367 -25.34 -25.19 30.15
N PHE A 368 -24.04 -25.03 30.42
CA PHE A 368 -23.37 -25.58 31.59
C PHE A 368 -23.09 -24.51 32.66
N TRP A 369 -23.00 -23.23 32.29
CA TRP A 369 -22.81 -22.11 33.21
C TRP A 369 -23.46 -20.82 32.68
N GLN A 370 -24.62 -20.46 33.25
CA GLN A 370 -25.51 -19.40 32.75
C GLN A 370 -24.85 -18.05 32.42
N PRO A 371 -23.86 -17.54 33.18
CA PRO A 371 -23.20 -16.27 32.86
C PRO A 371 -22.59 -16.20 31.45
N LEU A 372 -22.18 -17.33 30.88
CA LEU A 372 -21.62 -17.38 29.52
C LEU A 372 -22.65 -17.06 28.44
N PHE A 373 -23.95 -17.10 28.72
CA PHE A 373 -24.95 -16.61 27.77
C PHE A 373 -24.78 -15.13 27.44
N LEU A 374 -24.10 -14.33 28.28
CA LEU A 374 -23.76 -12.94 27.98
C LEU A 374 -22.80 -12.78 26.78
N ALA A 375 -22.07 -13.84 26.40
CA ALA A 375 -21.24 -13.81 25.20
C ALA A 375 -22.07 -13.69 23.90
N PHE A 376 -23.32 -14.18 23.91
CA PHE A 376 -24.20 -14.09 22.74
C PHE A 376 -24.67 -12.65 22.44
N PRO A 377 -25.29 -11.89 23.38
CA PRO A 377 -25.64 -10.49 23.12
C PRO A 377 -24.41 -9.63 22.85
N LEU A 378 -23.25 -9.95 23.44
CA LEU A 378 -21.99 -9.29 23.07
C LEU A 378 -21.61 -9.58 21.60
N SER A 379 -21.69 -10.83 21.15
CA SER A 379 -21.42 -11.18 19.75
C SER A 379 -22.36 -10.46 18.78
N ILE A 380 -23.64 -10.31 19.13
CA ILE A 380 -24.62 -9.53 18.37
C ILE A 380 -24.22 -8.05 18.35
N ALA A 381 -23.88 -7.46 19.50
CA ALA A 381 -23.48 -6.05 19.58
C ALA A 381 -22.24 -5.77 18.71
N LEU A 382 -21.23 -6.64 18.74
CA LEU A 382 -20.04 -6.50 17.91
C LEU A 382 -20.33 -6.69 16.41
N PHE A 383 -21.26 -7.58 16.06
CA PHE A 383 -21.71 -7.72 14.67
C PHE A 383 -22.51 -6.50 14.19
N LEU A 384 -23.33 -5.91 15.07
CA LEU A 384 -24.03 -4.66 14.78
C LEU A 384 -23.06 -3.50 14.52
N VAL A 385 -21.93 -3.43 15.23
CA VAL A 385 -20.86 -2.45 14.94
C VAL A 385 -20.36 -2.60 13.51
N VAL A 386 -20.13 -3.84 13.04
CA VAL A 386 -19.69 -4.11 11.66
C VAL A 386 -20.78 -3.71 10.64
N ILE A 387 -22.05 -4.00 10.92
CA ILE A 387 -23.18 -3.59 10.06
C ILE A 387 -23.29 -2.06 9.98
N VAL A 388 -23.23 -1.37 11.12
CA VAL A 388 -23.31 0.10 11.17
C VAL A 388 -22.14 0.71 10.40
N GLN A 389 -20.93 0.19 10.58
CA GLN A 389 -19.75 0.68 9.87
C GLN A 389 -19.85 0.46 8.36
N ALA A 390 -20.35 -0.70 7.91
CA ALA A 390 -20.63 -0.98 6.50
C ALA A 390 -21.71 -0.04 5.94
N GLY A 391 -22.75 0.26 6.73
CA GLY A 391 -23.81 1.21 6.38
C GLY A 391 -23.31 2.65 6.23
N VAL A 392 -22.46 3.11 7.16
CA VAL A 392 -21.82 4.43 7.10
C VAL A 392 -20.87 4.54 5.92
N SER A 393 -20.04 3.51 5.68
CA SER A 393 -19.14 3.49 4.52
C SER A 393 -19.93 3.52 3.20
N ALA A 394 -21.04 2.79 3.12
CA ALA A 394 -21.93 2.82 1.96
C ALA A 394 -22.69 4.15 1.79
N SER A 395 -22.88 4.95 2.84
CA SER A 395 -23.53 6.27 2.73
C SER A 395 -22.64 7.34 2.11
N GLU A 396 -21.32 7.15 2.15
CA GLU A 396 -20.32 8.02 1.50
C GLU A 396 -20.04 7.59 0.04
N ALA A 397 -20.76 6.58 -0.48
CA ALA A 397 -20.58 6.09 -1.84
C ALA A 397 -20.95 7.16 -2.90
N ILE A 398 -20.04 7.39 -3.83
CA ILE A 398 -20.23 8.33 -4.95
C ILE A 398 -20.42 7.51 -6.23
N TYR A 399 -21.68 7.31 -6.59
CA TYR A 399 -22.10 6.59 -7.79
C TYR A 399 -21.81 7.39 -9.06
N THR A 400 -21.37 6.73 -10.12
CA THR A 400 -21.15 7.36 -11.44
C THR A 400 -22.46 7.80 -12.07
N THR A 401 -23.56 7.10 -11.75
CA THR A 401 -24.91 7.43 -12.19
C THR A 401 -25.78 7.83 -11.02
N ALA A 402 -26.34 9.04 -11.07
CA ALA A 402 -27.23 9.53 -10.02
C ALA A 402 -28.50 8.66 -9.95
N PRO A 403 -28.93 8.24 -8.74
CA PRO A 403 -30.14 7.43 -8.60
C PRO A 403 -31.38 8.24 -9.00
N LYS A 404 -32.28 7.62 -9.75
CA LYS A 404 -33.49 8.30 -10.26
C LYS A 404 -34.62 8.36 -9.22
N THR A 405 -34.62 7.42 -8.27
CA THR A 405 -35.68 7.28 -7.27
C THR A 405 -35.10 7.05 -5.88
N ALA A 406 -35.88 7.37 -4.84
CA ALA A 406 -35.51 7.08 -3.45
C ALA A 406 -35.35 5.56 -3.20
N PHE A 407 -36.16 4.73 -3.87
CA PHE A 407 -36.03 3.28 -3.82
C PHE A 407 -34.71 2.81 -4.42
N GLU A 408 -34.32 3.33 -5.58
CA GLU A 408 -33.02 3.00 -6.19
C GLU A 408 -31.85 3.44 -5.30
N LYS A 409 -31.93 4.62 -4.67
CA LYS A 409 -30.93 5.09 -3.72
C LYS A 409 -30.80 4.13 -2.52
N LEU A 410 -31.93 3.72 -1.93
CA LEU A 410 -31.95 2.76 -0.81
C LEU A 410 -31.42 1.38 -1.23
N TRP A 411 -31.79 0.92 -2.41
CA TRP A 411 -31.31 -0.35 -2.97
C TRP A 411 -29.80 -0.33 -3.20
N ARG A 412 -29.27 0.73 -3.83
CA ARG A 412 -27.82 0.92 -4.04
C ARG A 412 -27.07 0.96 -2.72
N TRP A 413 -27.57 1.72 -1.74
CA TRP A 413 -27.00 1.74 -0.39
C TRP A 413 -26.98 0.35 0.23
N GLY A 414 -28.11 -0.37 0.24
CA GLY A 414 -28.21 -1.72 0.81
C GLY A 414 -27.30 -2.74 0.11
N LEU A 415 -27.19 -2.67 -1.22
CA LEU A 415 -26.27 -3.49 -1.99
C LEU A 415 -24.81 -3.18 -1.64
N THR A 416 -24.43 -1.90 -1.61
CA THR A 416 -23.07 -1.48 -1.25
C THR A 416 -22.73 -1.87 0.19
N THR A 417 -23.67 -1.75 1.14
CA THR A 417 -23.52 -2.25 2.53
C THR A 417 -23.29 -3.76 2.55
N LEU A 418 -24.07 -4.53 1.79
CA LEU A 418 -23.89 -5.98 1.67
C LEU A 418 -22.49 -6.32 1.15
N LEU A 419 -22.00 -5.61 0.13
CA LEU A 419 -20.66 -5.84 -0.43
C LEU A 419 -19.55 -5.56 0.59
N HIS A 420 -19.69 -4.51 1.40
CA HIS A 420 -18.78 -4.22 2.52
C HIS A 420 -18.75 -5.34 3.56
N LEU A 421 -19.90 -5.97 3.86
CA LEU A 421 -19.96 -7.13 4.76
C LEU A 421 -19.39 -8.40 4.14
N MET A 422 -19.62 -8.60 2.84
CA MET A 422 -19.18 -9.79 2.12
C MET A 422 -17.67 -9.81 1.89
N GLN A 423 -17.03 -8.66 1.72
CA GLN A 423 -15.63 -8.59 1.33
C GLN A 423 -14.69 -9.22 2.36
N PRO A 424 -14.75 -8.89 3.67
CA PRO A 424 -13.81 -9.47 4.63
C PRO A 424 -14.05 -10.97 4.77
N LEU A 425 -15.31 -11.42 4.70
CA LEU A 425 -15.66 -12.85 4.70
C LEU A 425 -15.09 -13.60 3.50
N ALA A 426 -15.21 -13.04 2.30
CA ALA A 426 -14.68 -13.63 1.07
C ALA A 426 -13.14 -13.71 1.14
N ARG A 427 -12.48 -12.63 1.58
CA ARG A 427 -11.03 -12.59 1.77
C ARG A 427 -10.60 -13.59 2.84
N LEU A 428 -11.26 -13.63 3.99
CA LEU A 428 -10.99 -14.59 5.06
C LEU A 428 -11.02 -16.02 4.52
N TYR A 429 -12.08 -16.37 3.78
CA TYR A 429 -12.19 -17.69 3.17
C TYR A 429 -10.99 -17.99 2.25
N GLY A 430 -10.61 -17.04 1.38
CA GLY A 430 -9.44 -17.16 0.51
C GLY A 430 -8.14 -17.39 1.28
N ARG A 431 -7.92 -16.60 2.34
CA ARG A 431 -6.73 -16.65 3.22
C ARG A 431 -6.64 -17.99 3.95
N LEU A 432 -7.72 -18.40 4.63
CA LEU A 432 -7.77 -19.64 5.41
C LEU A 432 -7.57 -20.88 4.54
N THR A 433 -8.18 -20.92 3.35
CA THR A 433 -8.05 -22.07 2.42
C THR A 433 -6.64 -22.23 1.86
N HIS A 434 -5.82 -21.18 1.86
CA HIS A 434 -4.45 -21.20 1.31
C HIS A 434 -3.35 -21.09 2.36
N GLY A 435 -3.72 -21.18 3.65
CA GLY A 435 -2.79 -21.33 4.78
C GLY A 435 -2.48 -20.06 5.55
N LEU A 436 -3.03 -18.90 5.17
CA LEU A 436 -2.88 -17.65 5.92
C LEU A 436 -3.88 -17.62 7.07
N LYS A 437 -3.59 -18.41 8.11
CA LYS A 437 -4.39 -18.50 9.33
C LYS A 437 -3.84 -17.55 10.41
N PRO A 438 -4.68 -16.98 11.28
CA PRO A 438 -4.22 -16.15 12.40
C PRO A 438 -3.32 -16.91 13.39
N TRP A 439 -3.57 -18.20 13.58
CA TRP A 439 -2.80 -19.11 14.45
C TRP A 439 -1.70 -19.89 13.71
N ARG A 440 -1.19 -19.36 12.61
CA ARG A 440 -0.11 -20.01 11.85
C ARG A 440 1.20 -19.96 12.63
N ILE A 441 2.03 -20.98 12.43
CA ILE A 441 3.38 -21.08 13.00
C ILE A 441 4.38 -20.69 11.91
N ARG A 442 5.38 -19.87 12.27
CA ARG A 442 6.43 -19.37 11.38
C ARG A 442 7.81 -19.92 11.76
N GLY A 443 8.70 -20.01 10.76
CA GLY A 443 10.07 -20.52 10.92
C GLY A 443 10.15 -22.02 11.16
N ILE A 444 11.19 -22.43 11.89
CA ILE A 444 11.50 -23.82 12.14
C ILE A 444 10.39 -24.46 12.99
N THR A 445 9.69 -25.44 12.41
CA THR A 445 8.54 -26.10 13.03
C THR A 445 8.91 -27.27 13.93
N ASP A 446 10.14 -27.76 13.82
CA ASP A 446 10.61 -28.88 14.62
C ASP A 446 10.54 -28.54 16.12
N PHE A 447 10.18 -29.53 16.92
CA PHE A 447 10.04 -29.35 18.36
C PHE A 447 11.37 -29.65 19.05
N SER A 448 11.90 -28.70 19.83
CA SER A 448 13.02 -28.93 20.74
C SER A 448 12.64 -28.48 22.14
N LEU A 449 12.64 -29.44 23.07
CA LEU A 449 12.39 -29.22 24.50
C LEU A 449 13.42 -28.26 25.11
N GLU A 450 14.60 -28.15 24.50
CA GLU A 450 15.67 -27.29 24.98
C GLU A 450 15.23 -25.84 25.10
N PHE A 451 14.39 -25.33 24.20
CA PHE A 451 13.96 -23.92 24.15
C PHE A 451 12.66 -23.62 24.91
N VAL A 452 12.03 -24.63 25.53
CA VAL A 452 10.70 -24.52 26.16
C VAL A 452 10.76 -23.82 27.52
N VAL A 453 11.93 -23.79 28.17
CA VAL A 453 12.09 -23.16 29.49
C VAL A 453 12.06 -21.63 29.36
N PRO A 454 11.13 -20.93 30.04
CA PRO A 454 10.96 -19.48 29.93
C PRO A 454 12.07 -18.70 30.66
N GLN A 455 13.27 -18.68 30.09
CA GLN A 455 14.42 -17.95 30.61
C GLN A 455 15.11 -17.15 29.50
N SER A 456 15.60 -15.96 29.85
CA SER A 456 16.46 -15.20 28.95
C SER A 456 17.69 -16.04 28.58
N ARG A 457 18.01 -16.07 27.29
CA ARG A 457 19.16 -16.83 26.78
C ARG A 457 20.19 -15.90 26.20
N SER A 458 21.46 -16.25 26.39
CA SER A 458 22.56 -15.53 25.77
C SER A 458 23.31 -16.48 24.86
N PHE A 459 23.60 -16.02 23.65
CA PHE A 459 24.41 -16.71 22.66
C PHE A 459 25.65 -15.87 22.39
N SER A 460 26.75 -16.51 22.01
CA SER A 460 27.96 -15.80 21.65
C SER A 460 28.79 -16.61 20.67
N PHE A 461 29.43 -15.94 19.73
CA PHE A 461 30.43 -16.55 18.85
C PHE A 461 31.56 -15.56 18.57
N TRP A 462 32.69 -16.09 18.12
CA TRP A 462 33.89 -15.33 17.76
C TRP A 462 33.95 -15.10 16.26
N SER A 463 34.26 -13.86 15.83
CA SER A 463 34.50 -13.52 14.43
C SER A 463 35.94 -13.10 14.22
N GLU A 464 36.59 -13.68 13.21
CA GLU A 464 37.91 -13.26 12.73
C GLU A 464 37.80 -12.09 11.73
N ASN A 465 36.60 -11.80 11.24
CA ASN A 465 36.33 -10.73 10.28
C ASN A 465 35.54 -9.61 10.93
N TRP A 466 35.98 -8.37 10.69
CA TRP A 466 35.31 -7.20 11.22
C TRP A 466 34.06 -6.89 10.40
N LYS A 467 32.94 -6.64 11.08
CA LYS A 467 31.75 -6.00 10.51
C LYS A 467 31.29 -4.86 11.41
N SER A 468 30.59 -3.88 10.84
CA SER A 468 29.94 -2.86 11.66
C SER A 468 28.82 -3.47 12.52
N ASN A 469 28.47 -2.81 13.62
CA ASN A 469 27.35 -3.23 14.47
C ASN A 469 26.04 -3.33 13.68
N GLU A 470 25.83 -2.41 12.74
CA GLU A 470 24.64 -2.40 11.89
C GLU A 470 24.60 -3.60 10.94
N ASP A 471 25.75 -4.01 10.41
CA ASP A 471 25.87 -5.14 9.49
C ASP A 471 25.59 -6.47 10.20
N TRP A 472 26.00 -6.63 11.46
CA TRP A 472 25.65 -7.81 12.27
C TRP A 472 24.14 -7.93 12.51
N VAL A 473 23.48 -6.82 12.82
CA VAL A 473 22.02 -6.77 12.98
C VAL A 473 21.35 -7.07 11.63
N ARG A 474 21.80 -6.43 10.55
CA ARG A 474 21.23 -6.57 9.20
C ARG A 474 21.41 -7.99 8.65
N SER A 475 22.55 -8.64 8.88
CA SER A 475 22.79 -10.02 8.43
C SER A 475 21.89 -11.01 9.19
N THR A 476 21.74 -10.84 10.50
CA THR A 476 20.84 -11.66 11.32
C THR A 476 19.38 -11.46 10.90
N GLU A 477 18.96 -10.22 10.64
CA GLU A 477 17.63 -9.90 10.12
C GLU A 477 17.37 -10.57 8.77
N ALA A 478 18.32 -10.49 7.83
CA ALA A 478 18.22 -11.16 6.54
C ALA A 478 18.05 -12.68 6.67
N LYS A 479 18.78 -13.31 7.60
CA LYS A 479 18.63 -14.75 7.89
C LYS A 479 17.29 -15.11 8.51
N LEU A 480 16.75 -14.27 9.40
CA LEU A 480 15.42 -14.47 9.95
C LEU A 480 14.31 -14.34 8.89
N ILE A 481 14.48 -13.41 7.94
CA ILE A 481 13.59 -13.26 6.78
C ILE A 481 13.69 -14.51 5.88
N GLU A 482 14.89 -15.04 5.65
CA GLU A 482 15.09 -16.31 4.92
C GLU A 482 14.38 -17.50 5.60
N LEU A 483 14.40 -17.53 6.94
CA LEU A 483 13.64 -18.49 7.75
C LEU A 483 12.12 -18.23 7.73
N LYS A 484 11.63 -17.19 7.04
CA LYS A 484 10.20 -16.82 6.94
C LYS A 484 9.58 -16.52 8.30
N VAL A 485 10.35 -15.88 9.18
CA VAL A 485 9.90 -15.42 10.48
C VAL A 485 9.65 -13.93 10.42
N HIS A 486 8.66 -13.46 11.18
CA HIS A 486 8.42 -12.04 11.27
C HIS A 486 9.48 -11.38 12.11
N VAL A 487 10.12 -10.36 11.55
CA VAL A 487 11.15 -9.56 12.20
C VAL A 487 10.69 -8.11 12.23
N LYS A 488 10.91 -7.46 13.35
CA LYS A 488 10.75 -6.02 13.50
C LYS A 488 12.06 -5.45 14.02
N ARG A 489 12.54 -4.37 13.41
CA ARG A 489 13.70 -3.62 13.90
C ARG A 489 13.31 -2.64 15.02
N GLY A 490 14.18 -2.52 16.02
CA GLY A 490 14.06 -1.54 17.08
C GLY A 490 14.18 -0.12 16.54
N GLY A 491 13.40 0.79 17.11
CA GLY A 491 13.53 2.23 16.82
C GLY A 491 14.61 2.88 17.69
N GLU A 492 14.86 4.17 17.46
CA GLU A 492 15.91 4.96 18.14
C GLU A 492 15.83 4.95 19.68
N PHE A 493 14.65 4.67 20.25
CA PHE A 493 14.39 4.69 21.69
C PHE A 493 14.13 3.30 22.30
N GLU A 494 14.21 2.24 21.49
CA GLU A 494 13.97 0.88 21.97
C GLU A 494 15.22 0.31 22.64
N ARG A 495 15.03 -0.56 23.65
CA ARG A 495 16.13 -1.21 24.38
C ARG A 495 16.51 -2.59 23.82
N TRP A 496 16.18 -2.82 22.55
CA TRP A 496 16.35 -4.07 21.82
C TRP A 496 16.54 -3.74 20.34
N ASP A 497 17.30 -4.56 19.61
CA ASP A 497 17.68 -4.30 18.23
C ASP A 497 16.72 -4.97 17.23
N LEU A 498 16.32 -6.22 17.51
CA LEU A 498 15.38 -6.98 16.69
C LEU A 498 14.35 -7.69 17.56
N GLU A 499 13.09 -7.72 17.11
CA GLU A 499 12.01 -8.53 17.68
C GLU A 499 11.59 -9.60 16.67
N VAL A 500 11.54 -10.84 17.12
CA VAL A 500 11.19 -12.02 16.32
C VAL A 500 9.86 -12.59 16.79
N ARG A 501 8.93 -12.84 15.86
CA ARG A 501 7.64 -13.49 16.16
C ARG A 501 7.42 -14.74 15.31
N SER A 502 7.29 -15.87 15.99
CA SER A 502 6.96 -17.17 15.38
C SER A 502 5.47 -17.51 15.43
N GLY A 503 4.68 -16.74 16.17
CA GLY A 503 3.23 -16.89 16.33
C GLY A 503 2.57 -15.59 16.80
N LEU A 504 1.31 -15.68 17.22
CA LEU A 504 0.50 -14.50 17.59
C LEU A 504 0.72 -14.07 19.04
N LEU A 505 1.05 -15.02 19.93
CA LEU A 505 0.85 -14.83 21.36
C LEU A 505 2.14 -14.39 22.09
N ALA A 506 3.31 -14.57 21.49
CA ALA A 506 4.59 -14.18 22.06
C ALA A 506 5.62 -13.78 21.00
N ALA A 507 6.66 -13.09 21.45
CA ALA A 507 7.79 -12.61 20.70
C ALA A 507 9.10 -12.81 21.47
N CYS A 508 10.22 -12.73 20.78
CA CYS A 508 11.55 -12.70 21.38
C CYS A 508 12.28 -11.43 20.94
N GLN A 509 12.76 -10.64 21.89
CA GLN A 509 13.55 -9.42 21.65
C GLN A 509 15.03 -9.72 21.85
N GLY A 510 15.85 -9.28 20.91
CA GLY A 510 17.29 -9.51 20.89
C GLY A 510 18.05 -8.22 21.07
N LEU A 511 19.07 -8.28 21.91
CA LEU A 511 20.02 -7.21 22.12
C LEU A 511 21.43 -7.72 21.81
N PHE A 512 22.09 -7.08 20.86
CA PHE A 512 23.44 -7.40 20.43
C PHE A 512 24.46 -6.65 21.31
N THR A 513 25.62 -7.26 21.48
CA THR A 513 26.79 -6.63 22.07
C THR A 513 28.00 -7.11 21.31
N VAL A 514 28.78 -6.18 20.78
CA VAL A 514 29.99 -6.44 20.01
C VAL A 514 31.17 -5.94 20.81
N GLU A 515 32.10 -6.82 21.13
CA GLU A 515 33.35 -6.51 21.81
C GLU A 515 34.48 -6.55 20.77
N GLU A 516 35.23 -5.45 20.67
CA GLU A 516 36.36 -5.31 19.73
C GLU A 516 37.65 -5.82 20.37
N HIS A 517 38.34 -6.75 19.70
CA HIS A 517 39.58 -7.37 20.18
C HIS A 517 40.82 -7.02 19.35
N GLY A 518 40.69 -6.11 18.38
CA GLY A 518 41.78 -5.68 17.49
C GLY A 518 42.08 -6.68 16.37
N ALA A 519 42.87 -6.25 15.38
CA ALA A 519 43.17 -7.02 14.16
C ALA A 519 41.92 -7.54 13.42
N GLY A 520 40.83 -6.77 13.47
CA GLY A 520 39.53 -7.12 12.88
C GLY A 520 38.72 -8.17 13.64
N LYS A 521 39.20 -8.62 14.80
CA LYS A 521 38.53 -9.67 15.58
C LYS A 521 37.47 -9.09 16.51
N GLN A 522 36.31 -9.74 16.52
CA GLN A 522 35.15 -9.32 17.30
C GLN A 522 34.57 -10.52 18.08
N LEU A 523 34.15 -10.29 19.32
CA LEU A 523 33.28 -11.21 20.06
C LEU A 523 31.85 -10.66 20.02
N ILE A 524 30.94 -11.42 19.41
CA ILE A 524 29.55 -11.01 19.26
C ILE A 524 28.72 -11.80 20.26
N ARG A 525 27.88 -11.09 21.01
CA ARG A 525 26.94 -11.65 21.98
C ARG A 525 25.52 -11.20 21.64
N LEU A 526 24.57 -12.10 21.81
CA LEU A 526 23.15 -11.84 21.66
C LEU A 526 22.41 -12.26 22.92
N CYS A 527 21.74 -11.30 23.57
CA CYS A 527 20.80 -11.59 24.66
C CYS A 527 19.37 -11.62 24.13
N CYS A 528 18.73 -12.78 24.22
CA CYS A 528 17.34 -13.01 23.86
C CYS A 528 16.45 -12.91 25.11
N ARG A 529 15.51 -11.96 25.11
CA ARG A 529 14.50 -11.76 26.16
C ARG A 529 13.11 -12.05 25.63
N MET A 530 12.31 -12.70 26.47
CA MET A 530 10.95 -13.08 26.12
C MET A 530 10.02 -11.88 26.27
N HIS A 531 9.21 -11.64 25.23
CA HIS A 531 8.22 -10.57 25.22
C HIS A 531 6.85 -11.17 24.94
N TYR A 532 5.96 -11.15 25.94
CA TYR A 532 4.62 -11.69 25.81
C TYR A 532 3.69 -10.67 25.16
N SER A 533 2.87 -11.11 24.20
CA SER A 533 1.88 -10.21 23.61
C SER A 533 0.81 -9.83 24.64
N LYS A 534 0.38 -8.57 24.62
CA LYS A 534 -0.76 -8.11 25.45
C LYS A 534 -2.00 -8.97 25.22
N LEU A 535 -2.26 -9.34 23.95
CA LEU A 535 -3.38 -10.20 23.58
C LEU A 535 -3.31 -11.57 24.26
N GLY A 536 -2.15 -12.23 24.24
CA GLY A 536 -1.96 -13.54 24.86
C GLY A 536 -2.16 -13.49 26.38
N ILE A 537 -1.62 -12.47 27.06
CA ILE A 537 -1.80 -12.30 28.51
C ILE A 537 -3.28 -12.07 28.85
N VAL A 538 -3.96 -11.18 28.10
CA VAL A 538 -5.38 -10.89 28.34
C VAL A 538 -6.24 -12.13 28.10
N LEU A 539 -6.03 -12.85 27.00
CA LEU A 539 -6.77 -14.08 26.70
C LEU A 539 -6.57 -15.14 27.80
N LEU A 540 -5.32 -15.36 28.21
CA LEU A 540 -5.00 -16.31 29.29
C LEU A 540 -5.69 -15.90 30.60
N GLY A 541 -5.59 -14.63 30.98
CA GLY A 541 -6.21 -14.09 32.19
C GLY A 541 -7.74 -14.21 32.18
N VAL A 542 -8.38 -13.94 31.04
CA VAL A 542 -9.83 -14.08 30.87
C VAL A 542 -10.27 -15.53 31.05
N PHE A 543 -9.62 -16.50 30.39
CA PHE A 543 -9.99 -17.91 30.55
C PHE A 543 -9.75 -18.44 31.96
N ILE A 544 -8.66 -18.03 32.63
CA ILE A 544 -8.40 -18.39 34.03
C ILE A 544 -9.51 -17.82 34.93
N ALA A 545 -9.82 -16.52 34.79
CA ALA A 545 -10.85 -15.88 35.60
C ALA A 545 -12.22 -16.56 35.41
N LEU A 546 -12.63 -16.81 34.16
CA LEU A 546 -13.89 -17.50 33.86
C LEU A 546 -13.90 -18.93 34.42
N ALA A 547 -12.80 -19.67 34.32
CA ALA A 547 -12.71 -21.02 34.89
C ALA A 547 -12.84 -21.01 36.42
N LEU A 548 -12.21 -20.06 37.10
CA LEU A 548 -12.33 -19.89 38.55
C LEU A 548 -13.75 -19.51 38.97
N PHE A 549 -14.38 -18.54 38.30
CA PHE A 549 -15.77 -18.16 38.59
C PHE A 549 -16.75 -19.32 38.35
N ALA A 550 -16.58 -20.07 37.26
CA ALA A 550 -17.38 -21.26 37.01
C ALA A 550 -17.19 -22.32 38.12
N ALA A 551 -15.97 -22.49 38.64
CA ALA A 551 -15.69 -23.39 39.74
C ALA A 551 -16.33 -22.91 41.06
N PHE A 552 -16.30 -21.61 41.35
CA PHE A 552 -16.98 -21.02 42.51
C PHE A 552 -18.50 -21.25 42.45
N ASP A 553 -19.10 -21.16 41.26
CA ASP A 553 -20.52 -21.44 41.02
C ASP A 553 -20.84 -22.95 40.93
N SER A 554 -19.88 -23.83 41.25
CA SER A 554 -20.01 -25.30 41.15
C SER A 554 -20.34 -25.82 39.73
N ALA A 555 -20.11 -25.01 38.69
CA ALA A 555 -20.27 -25.38 37.29
C ALA A 555 -19.01 -26.09 36.75
N PHE A 556 -18.70 -27.27 37.30
CA PHE A 556 -17.43 -27.97 37.07
C PHE A 556 -17.14 -28.35 35.61
N ILE A 557 -18.18 -28.63 34.81
CA ILE A 557 -18.01 -28.93 33.37
C ILE A 557 -17.49 -27.69 32.64
N ALA A 558 -18.13 -26.54 32.85
CA ALA A 558 -17.70 -25.27 32.25
C ALA A 558 -16.31 -24.86 32.75
N ALA A 559 -16.06 -24.98 34.06
CA ALA A 559 -14.76 -24.70 34.67
C ALA A 559 -13.64 -25.55 34.06
N THR A 560 -13.90 -26.84 33.83
CA THR A 560 -12.94 -27.78 33.22
C THR A 560 -12.65 -27.39 31.77
N ILE A 561 -13.69 -27.13 30.96
CA ILE A 561 -13.54 -26.73 29.56
C ILE A 561 -12.74 -25.41 29.45
N LEU A 562 -13.11 -24.40 30.24
CA LEU A 562 -12.42 -23.10 30.28
C LEU A 562 -10.98 -23.23 30.79
N GLY A 563 -10.74 -24.11 31.77
CA GLY A 563 -9.41 -24.44 32.26
C GLY A 563 -8.54 -25.16 31.22
N VAL A 564 -9.12 -26.02 30.39
CA VAL A 564 -8.42 -26.61 29.23
C VAL A 564 -8.06 -25.53 28.22
N PHE A 565 -8.96 -24.58 27.93
CA PHE A 565 -8.63 -23.45 27.05
C PHE A 565 -7.51 -22.56 27.60
N SER A 566 -7.51 -22.25 28.91
CA SER A 566 -6.42 -21.48 29.53
C SER A 566 -5.09 -22.24 29.45
N LEU A 567 -5.10 -23.55 29.68
CA LEU A 567 -3.93 -24.40 29.50
C LEU A 567 -3.43 -24.38 28.06
N ILE A 568 -4.32 -24.52 27.07
CA ILE A 568 -3.96 -24.45 25.65
C ILE A 568 -3.31 -23.11 25.32
N VAL A 569 -3.90 -21.98 25.74
CA VAL A 569 -3.33 -20.64 25.51
C VAL A 569 -1.97 -20.50 26.19
N GLY A 570 -1.83 -20.95 27.44
CA GLY A 570 -0.56 -20.93 28.17
C GLY A 570 0.53 -21.74 27.47
N VAL A 571 0.20 -22.96 27.03
CA VAL A 571 1.10 -23.81 26.24
C VAL A 571 1.46 -23.13 24.92
N MET A 572 0.51 -22.54 24.21
CA MET A 572 0.78 -21.81 22.97
C MET A 572 1.73 -20.62 23.17
N ILE A 573 1.58 -19.85 24.25
CA ILE A 573 2.51 -18.75 24.60
C ILE A 573 3.93 -19.30 24.78
N ILE A 574 4.08 -20.39 25.53
CA ILE A 574 5.38 -21.02 25.79
C ILE A 574 5.99 -21.52 24.47
N LEU A 575 5.20 -22.22 23.64
CA LEU A 575 5.65 -22.75 22.35
C LEU A 575 6.03 -21.64 21.37
N ASP A 576 5.26 -20.56 21.28
CA ASP A 576 5.56 -19.41 20.41
C ASP A 576 6.88 -18.75 20.83
N THR A 577 7.09 -18.61 22.15
CA THR A 577 8.33 -18.07 22.70
C THR A 577 9.52 -18.96 22.40
N ALA A 578 9.39 -20.27 22.64
CA ALA A 578 10.45 -21.25 22.37
C ALA A 578 10.87 -21.25 20.89
N ARG A 579 9.88 -21.20 19.97
CA ARG A 579 10.14 -21.11 18.53
C ARG A 579 10.81 -19.79 18.16
N ALA A 580 10.40 -18.67 18.75
CA ALA A 580 11.00 -17.37 18.47
C ALA A 580 12.48 -17.35 18.88
N VAL A 581 12.81 -17.83 20.09
CA VAL A 581 14.20 -17.93 20.56
C VAL A 581 15.01 -18.87 19.67
N ARG A 582 14.46 -20.02 19.27
CA ARG A 582 15.16 -20.97 18.39
C ARG A 582 15.45 -20.39 17.01
N ASN A 583 14.45 -19.79 16.37
CA ASN A 583 14.66 -19.16 15.05
C ASN A 583 15.74 -18.08 15.14
N PHE A 584 15.75 -17.34 16.24
CA PHE A 584 16.72 -16.29 16.45
C PHE A 584 18.12 -16.81 16.73
N SER A 585 18.26 -17.87 17.53
CA SER A 585 19.55 -18.51 17.77
C SER A 585 20.11 -19.14 16.51
N VAL A 586 19.27 -19.78 15.68
CA VAL A 586 19.71 -20.37 14.40
C VAL A 586 20.17 -19.29 13.44
N ALA A 587 19.41 -18.19 13.31
CA ALA A 587 19.82 -17.07 12.47
C ALA A 587 21.14 -16.43 12.93
N PHE A 588 21.30 -16.23 14.25
CA PHE A 588 22.49 -15.67 14.83
C PHE A 588 23.72 -16.57 14.70
N LEU A 589 23.59 -17.87 15.00
CA LEU A 589 24.70 -18.83 14.94
C LEU A 589 25.06 -19.25 13.51
N ALA A 590 24.18 -19.07 12.53
CA ALA A 590 24.54 -19.24 11.13
C ALA A 590 25.69 -18.30 10.70
N GLU A 591 25.82 -17.14 11.35
CA GLU A 591 26.92 -16.20 11.11
C GLU A 591 28.26 -16.72 11.60
N GLU A 592 28.31 -17.58 12.63
CA GLU A 592 29.54 -18.21 13.11
C GLU A 592 30.22 -19.01 11.99
N THR A 593 29.43 -19.79 11.25
CA THR A 593 29.94 -20.63 10.15
C THR A 593 30.46 -19.80 8.98
N ILE A 594 29.87 -18.63 8.73
CA ILE A 594 30.31 -17.69 7.68
C ILE A 594 31.59 -16.96 8.14
N ALA A 595 31.63 -16.54 9.41
CA ALA A 595 32.77 -15.85 10.00
C ALA A 595 34.03 -16.75 10.05
N THR A 596 33.87 -18.07 10.23
CA THR A 596 34.99 -19.02 10.27
C THR A 596 35.46 -19.49 8.88
N ASN A 597 34.61 -19.45 7.85
CA ASN A 597 34.88 -20.06 6.54
C ASN A 597 35.25 -19.07 5.42
N THR A 598 35.38 -17.78 5.69
CA THR A 598 35.83 -16.81 4.70
C THR A 598 37.34 -16.59 4.84
N PRO A 599 38.21 -17.14 3.96
CA PRO A 599 39.63 -16.82 3.99
C PRO A 599 39.79 -15.37 3.56
N GLY A 600 40.59 -14.59 4.30
CA GLY A 600 40.80 -13.18 4.04
C GLY A 600 41.25 -12.90 2.61
N GLU A 601 40.33 -12.40 1.78
CA GLU A 601 40.66 -11.73 0.55
C GLU A 601 40.97 -10.27 0.92
N VAL A 602 42.26 -10.02 1.11
CA VAL A 602 42.80 -8.67 1.27
C VAL A 602 42.73 -8.01 -0.11
N ASP A 603 41.68 -7.23 -0.35
CA ASP A 603 41.60 -6.39 -1.55
C ASP A 603 42.59 -5.23 -1.42
N THR A 604 43.83 -5.45 -1.89
CA THR A 604 44.81 -4.38 -2.08
C THR A 604 44.66 -3.80 -3.48
N LYS A 605 44.00 -2.63 -3.59
CA LYS A 605 44.42 -1.55 -4.50
C LYS A 605 43.72 -0.22 -4.18
N PRO A 606 44.47 0.91 -4.11
CA PRO A 606 43.86 2.23 -3.99
C PRO A 606 43.49 2.76 -5.38
N ALA A 607 42.24 3.19 -5.55
CA ALA A 607 41.87 4.14 -6.59
C ALA A 607 41.64 5.49 -5.91
N ASN A 608 42.33 6.51 -6.42
CA ASN A 608 42.34 7.88 -5.94
C ASN A 608 40.96 8.42 -5.52
N SER A 609 40.82 8.75 -4.24
CA SER A 609 39.90 9.79 -3.77
C SER A 609 40.62 10.59 -2.69
N GLU A 610 40.76 11.89 -2.94
CA GLU A 610 41.33 12.86 -2.01
C GLU A 610 40.62 12.83 -0.63
N PRO A 611 41.32 13.21 0.47
CA PRO A 611 40.75 13.13 1.80
C PRO A 611 39.68 14.21 1.98
N VAL A 612 38.42 13.79 2.09
CA VAL A 612 37.36 14.64 2.64
C VAL A 612 37.47 14.53 4.16
N GLU A 613 37.90 15.61 4.81
CA GLU A 613 37.78 15.78 6.25
C GLU A 613 36.31 15.68 6.65
N HIS A 614 35.93 14.55 7.28
CA HIS A 614 34.63 14.44 7.94
C HIS A 614 34.65 15.26 9.24
N ILE A 615 34.12 16.47 9.15
CA ILE A 615 33.72 17.26 10.32
C ILE A 615 32.62 16.47 11.05
N ILE A 616 32.93 16.06 12.27
CA ILE A 616 31.97 15.57 13.25
C ILE A 616 31.05 16.73 13.62
N VAL A 617 29.83 16.76 13.07
CA VAL A 617 28.77 17.64 13.57
C VAL A 617 27.87 16.81 14.48
N ALA A 618 28.10 16.94 15.78
CA ALA A 618 27.13 16.59 16.79
C ALA A 618 25.97 17.58 16.73
N HIS A 619 24.73 17.12 16.57
CA HIS A 619 23.54 17.95 16.78
C HIS A 619 22.77 17.43 17.99
N GLY A 620 23.12 18.03 19.14
CA GLY A 620 22.25 18.12 20.31
C GLY A 620 21.23 19.24 20.10
N THR A 621 20.02 18.97 20.58
CA THR A 621 18.82 19.81 20.56
C THR A 621 18.94 21.17 21.24
N ALA A 622 18.12 22.10 20.75
CA ALA A 622 17.54 23.28 21.40
C ALA A 622 18.45 24.50 21.63
N ALA A 623 18.34 25.50 20.76
CA ALA A 623 18.42 26.90 21.14
C ALA A 623 17.69 27.79 20.11
N SER A 624 16.71 28.51 20.61
CA SER A 624 16.15 29.74 20.04
C SER A 624 17.25 30.73 19.67
N VAL A 625 17.31 31.23 18.43
CA VAL A 625 18.02 32.48 18.13
C VAL A 625 17.34 33.27 17.01
N ASN A 626 17.13 34.55 17.33
CA ASN A 626 16.75 35.67 16.49
C ASN A 626 17.52 35.77 15.17
N PHE A 627 16.83 36.21 14.11
CA PHE A 627 17.48 36.77 12.93
C PHE A 627 17.21 38.28 12.87
N GLU A 628 18.23 39.06 13.23
CA GLU A 628 18.37 40.47 12.87
C GLU A 628 19.60 40.63 11.97
N SER A 629 19.35 41.11 10.73
CA SER A 629 20.26 41.95 9.93
C SER A 629 21.51 41.24 9.34
N ILE A 630 21.96 41.32 8.07
CA ILE A 630 21.86 42.20 6.89
C ILE A 630 22.45 41.35 5.72
N GLY A 631 22.02 41.39 4.46
CA GLY A 631 20.96 42.15 3.81
C GLY A 631 20.94 41.95 2.27
N LYS A 632 19.89 42.54 1.67
CA LYS A 632 19.76 43.08 0.28
C LYS A 632 20.01 42.07 -0.85
N ASP A 633 19.01 41.64 -1.62
CA ASP A 633 18.21 42.49 -2.52
C ASP A 633 16.73 42.09 -2.66
N THR A 634 15.97 43.11 -3.02
CA THR A 634 14.54 43.37 -2.90
C THR A 634 13.64 42.66 -3.93
N SER A 635 12.46 42.19 -3.50
CA SER A 635 11.18 42.76 -3.99
C SER A 635 10.04 42.44 -3.02
N THR A 636 9.26 43.49 -2.78
CA THR A 636 8.39 43.71 -1.62
C THR A 636 6.99 43.14 -1.87
N VAL A 637 6.48 42.28 -0.99
CA VAL A 637 5.03 41.96 -0.92
C VAL A 637 4.44 42.71 0.28
N MET A 638 3.61 43.70 -0.03
CA MET A 638 3.00 44.64 0.92
C MET A 638 1.72 44.03 1.49
N GLU A 639 1.78 43.53 2.73
CA GLU A 639 0.64 43.12 3.55
C GLU A 639 -0.42 44.24 3.62
N CYS A 640 -1.69 43.89 3.37
CA CYS A 640 -2.84 44.73 3.73
C CYS A 640 -3.42 44.18 5.02
N THR A 641 -3.34 44.97 6.09
CA THR A 641 -4.11 44.77 7.31
C THR A 641 -5.59 45.05 7.02
N ASN A 642 -6.44 44.04 7.15
CA ASN A 642 -7.89 44.22 7.13
C ASN A 642 -8.34 44.75 8.50
N SER A 643 -8.65 46.05 8.55
CA SER A 643 -9.47 46.63 9.61
C SER A 643 -10.93 46.32 9.27
N SER A 644 -11.61 45.66 10.20
CA SER A 644 -13.03 45.35 10.14
C SER A 644 -13.85 46.63 10.32
N ALA A 645 -14.36 47.18 9.23
CA ALA A 645 -15.44 48.16 9.25
C ALA A 645 -16.70 47.50 8.70
N THR A 646 -17.59 47.12 9.60
CA THR A 646 -18.98 46.74 9.31
C THR A 646 -19.71 47.91 8.66
N HIS A 647 -20.23 47.72 7.44
CA HIS A 647 -21.28 48.56 6.89
C HIS A 647 -22.44 47.72 6.35
N LYS A 648 -23.60 47.93 6.98
CA LYS A 648 -24.94 47.56 6.51
C LYS A 648 -25.34 48.41 5.31
N ALA A 649 -25.96 47.79 4.30
CA ALA A 649 -27.10 48.28 3.51
C ALA A 649 -27.51 47.11 2.58
N ALA A 650 -28.67 46.45 2.73
CA ALA A 650 -30.04 46.90 2.40
C ALA A 650 -30.20 47.23 0.90
N GLY A 651 -30.90 46.34 0.20
CA GLY A 651 -31.24 46.37 -1.22
C GLY A 651 -31.66 44.98 -1.68
#